data_AF-A0A6P0ZU38-F1
#
_entry.id   AF-A0A6P0ZU38-F1
#
_cell.length_a   1.000
_cell.length_b   1.000
_cell.length_c   1.000
_cell.angle_alpha   90.00
_cell.angle_beta   90.00
_cell.angle_gamma   90.00
#
_symmetry.space_group_name_H-M   'P 1'
#
loop_
_entity.id
_entity.type
_entity.pdbx_description
1 polymer ?
#
loop_
_entity_poly.entity_id
_entity_poly.type
_entity_poly.pdbx_seq_one_letter_code
_entity_poly.pdbx_strand_id
1 'polypeptide(L)'
;PLFAVDAEKTESDQTNNTPLNWLKQTFGLSEFDLDVMLIALAPEIDLAYEGLYAYLQDDVTRRRPSIDLALNLLCPSAEAKLLQRVHFAPDAPLIKHGLLHLIPDPHQVKPPILSYYLKLDDQVIHSLLKQKSLEPRLESWCQLIDSPAVEDKLPIRDDIKHILPKLIKHAQHTSQPLHLYFSGLYSTEKRRGAIALAAQLNKQLLIADLAQLAIKEEFDQLLKLLFRQACFHDAILYLESLESLDALQTKEQHLLYKSLLDRLTEAKGVVILSGTQSLVPKFTNLNGVITVPFATPDFYQRRVYWQASLETKGIVLSDGDLDTIANRFTLSSAQIAGAVTTACNQALWRAAAEFELPLNSTIKPTLNDLLAAARDQSGSNLTELARKLNPKYSWQDIILPPDQLAQLKEICNQAKYRHIVYEKWGFHRKLSIGKGLNVLFSGPPGTGKTMAAEVIGNELQLELYKIDLSQVVSKYIGETEKNLNRIFMAAETANAILLFDEADALFGKRSEVRDAHDRYANIEVGYLLQKMEEYEGISILTTNLRQNLDEAFVRRLAFTVHFPSPDEASRRRIWEGIWTEEIPLSADVDFEFLARQFKLSGGNIKNIALAAAFLAAEAGSAVMMEHLLQGTRREYQKMGKVWSDGMRSHT
;
A
#
# COMPACT_ATOMS: atom_id res chain seq x y z
N PRO A 1 51.44 -23.77 -2.71
CA PRO A 1 52.05 -22.44 -2.51
C PRO A 1 51.06 -21.25 -2.35
N LEU A 2 49.75 -21.48 -2.24
CA LEU A 2 48.76 -20.45 -1.88
C LEU A 2 48.31 -20.49 -0.40
N PHE A 3 48.68 -21.53 0.37
CA PHE A 3 48.25 -21.69 1.77
C PHE A 3 49.30 -22.24 2.75
N ALA A 4 50.60 -22.23 2.39
CA ALA A 4 51.66 -22.42 3.37
C ALA A 4 52.98 -21.88 2.80
N VAL A 5 53.53 -20.84 3.44
CA VAL A 5 54.88 -20.68 4.01
C VAL A 5 54.98 -19.21 4.39
N ASP A 6 54.81 -18.93 5.67
CA ASP A 6 55.61 -17.97 6.45
C ASP A 6 55.25 -18.17 7.93
N ALA A 7 55.71 -19.31 8.44
CA ALA A 7 55.92 -19.48 9.86
C ALA A 7 57.14 -18.64 10.23
N GLU A 8 56.92 -17.38 10.60
CA GLU A 8 57.61 -16.67 11.69
C GLU A 8 57.16 -15.18 11.74
N LYS A 9 56.59 -14.80 12.89
CA LYS A 9 56.41 -13.44 13.42
C LYS A 9 55.25 -12.59 12.86
N THR A 10 54.02 -12.85 13.33
CA THR A 10 53.07 -11.88 13.97
C THR A 10 51.70 -12.54 14.18
N GLU A 11 51.67 -13.57 15.03
CA GLU A 11 50.45 -14.33 15.35
C GLU A 11 49.74 -13.73 16.57
N SER A 12 48.68 -12.96 16.35
CA SER A 12 47.51 -12.97 17.25
C SER A 12 46.25 -12.30 16.68
N ASP A 13 46.36 -11.32 15.76
CA ASP A 13 45.17 -10.55 15.33
C ASP A 13 44.71 -10.74 13.86
N GLN A 14 45.54 -11.28 12.95
CA GLN A 14 45.15 -11.43 11.53
C GLN A 14 44.59 -12.81 11.17
N THR A 15 44.84 -13.84 11.97
CA THR A 15 44.34 -15.22 11.72
C THR A 15 42.83 -15.34 11.90
N ASN A 16 42.18 -14.44 12.62
CA ASN A 16 40.74 -14.50 12.90
C ASN A 16 39.83 -14.04 11.75
N ASN A 17 40.35 -13.41 10.69
CA ASN A 17 39.52 -12.74 9.67
C ASN A 17 39.63 -13.36 8.26
N THR A 18 40.01 -14.63 8.15
CA THR A 18 40.02 -15.35 6.87
C THR A 18 38.59 -15.80 6.50
N PRO A 19 38.20 -15.79 5.21
CA PRO A 19 36.89 -16.27 4.76
C PRO A 19 36.55 -17.70 5.24
N LEU A 20 37.57 -18.55 5.37
CA LEU A 20 37.45 -19.92 5.91
C LEU A 20 37.06 -19.93 7.40
N ASN A 21 37.70 -19.10 8.23
CA ASN A 21 37.35 -19.01 9.65
C ASN A 21 35.96 -18.40 9.85
N TRP A 22 35.57 -17.46 8.99
CA TRP A 22 34.20 -16.94 8.98
C TRP A 22 33.17 -18.02 8.62
N LEU A 23 33.41 -18.83 7.57
CA LEU A 23 32.53 -19.95 7.21
C LEU A 23 32.39 -20.95 8.35
N LYS A 24 33.51 -21.27 9.02
CA LYS A 24 33.57 -22.16 10.17
C LYS A 24 32.65 -21.70 11.30
N GLN A 25 32.79 -20.44 11.73
CA GLN A 25 32.01 -19.88 12.83
C GLN A 25 30.53 -19.69 12.46
N THR A 26 30.27 -19.27 11.22
CA THR A 26 28.91 -18.94 10.75
C THR A 26 28.05 -20.20 10.62
N PHE A 27 28.60 -21.27 10.03
CA PHE A 27 27.88 -22.52 9.74
C PHE A 27 28.19 -23.66 10.72
N GLY A 28 29.03 -23.43 11.75
CA GLY A 28 29.35 -24.43 12.76
C GLY A 28 30.16 -25.61 12.21
N LEU A 29 31.08 -25.33 11.29
CA LEU A 29 31.88 -26.35 10.62
C LEU A 29 33.02 -26.85 11.54
N SER A 30 33.31 -28.14 11.48
CA SER A 30 34.49 -28.75 12.09
C SER A 30 35.75 -28.49 11.25
N GLU A 31 36.94 -28.78 11.79
CA GLU A 31 38.19 -28.74 11.00
C GLU A 31 38.12 -29.71 9.81
N PHE A 32 37.52 -30.89 10.02
CA PHE A 32 37.34 -31.89 8.97
C PHE A 32 36.49 -31.35 7.81
N ASP A 33 35.42 -30.59 8.12
CA ASP A 33 34.58 -29.98 7.10
C ASP A 33 35.34 -28.96 6.25
N LEU A 34 36.23 -28.18 6.86
CA LEU A 34 37.08 -27.23 6.17
C LEU A 34 38.06 -27.94 5.22
N ASP A 35 38.69 -29.02 5.68
CA ASP A 35 39.59 -29.83 4.85
C ASP A 35 38.87 -30.43 3.64
N VAL A 36 37.64 -30.93 3.83
CA VAL A 36 36.79 -31.42 2.74
C VAL A 36 36.47 -30.31 1.74
N MET A 37 36.17 -29.08 2.21
CA MET A 37 35.96 -27.93 1.34
C MET A 37 37.23 -27.57 0.56
N LEU A 38 38.41 -27.57 1.19
CA LEU A 38 39.68 -27.29 0.51
C LEU A 38 39.97 -28.30 -0.61
N ILE A 39 39.69 -29.59 -0.37
CA ILE A 39 39.81 -30.65 -1.39
C ILE A 39 38.88 -30.34 -2.58
N ALA A 40 37.62 -29.97 -2.30
CA ALA A 40 36.65 -29.62 -3.33
C ALA A 40 36.95 -28.28 -4.05
N LEU A 41 37.71 -27.38 -3.42
CA LEU A 41 38.09 -26.07 -3.98
C LEU A 41 39.31 -26.16 -4.91
N ALA A 42 40.21 -27.10 -4.66
CA ALA A 42 41.46 -27.24 -5.42
C ALA A 42 41.32 -27.20 -6.97
N PRO A 43 40.36 -27.90 -7.61
CA PRO A 43 40.25 -27.90 -9.08
C PRO A 43 39.67 -26.58 -9.62
N GLU A 44 38.98 -25.81 -8.78
CA GLU A 44 38.43 -24.48 -9.13
C GLU A 44 39.50 -23.38 -9.02
N ILE A 45 40.59 -23.64 -8.29
CA ILE A 45 41.77 -22.74 -8.21
C ILE A 45 42.77 -23.03 -9.34
N ASP A 46 43.08 -24.31 -9.56
CA ASP A 46 44.05 -24.74 -10.58
C ASP A 46 43.62 -26.09 -11.19
N LEU A 47 43.44 -26.10 -12.51
CA LEU A 47 43.06 -27.29 -13.26
C LEU A 47 44.10 -28.42 -13.18
N ALA A 48 45.34 -28.15 -12.77
CA ALA A 48 46.34 -29.19 -12.52
C ALA A 48 45.88 -30.22 -11.47
N TYR A 49 45.05 -29.82 -10.50
CA TYR A 49 44.48 -30.73 -9.51
C TYR A 49 43.50 -31.74 -10.10
N GLU A 50 42.85 -31.45 -11.23
CA GLU A 50 42.00 -32.43 -11.92
C GLU A 50 42.79 -33.67 -12.35
N GLY A 51 44.02 -33.46 -12.85
CA GLY A 51 44.93 -34.54 -13.23
C GLY A 51 45.42 -35.34 -12.03
N LEU A 52 45.70 -34.68 -10.90
CA LEU A 52 46.11 -35.35 -9.65
C LEU A 52 44.98 -36.19 -9.07
N TYR A 53 43.74 -35.70 -9.09
CA TYR A 53 42.59 -36.46 -8.61
C TYR A 53 42.23 -37.63 -9.50
N ALA A 54 42.38 -37.49 -10.82
CA ALA A 54 42.23 -38.61 -11.75
C ALA A 54 43.27 -39.71 -11.47
N TYR A 55 44.52 -39.32 -11.19
CA TYR A 55 45.58 -40.27 -10.83
C TYR A 55 45.32 -40.96 -9.47
N LEU A 56 44.96 -40.20 -8.44
CA LEU A 56 44.71 -40.74 -7.09
C LEU A 56 43.47 -41.64 -7.01
N GLN A 57 42.52 -41.47 -7.93
CA GLN A 57 41.31 -42.30 -8.04
C GLN A 57 41.45 -43.44 -9.06
N ASP A 58 42.64 -43.58 -9.67
CA ASP A 58 42.96 -44.58 -10.71
C ASP A 58 41.96 -44.58 -11.88
N ASP A 59 41.46 -43.38 -12.25
CA ASP A 59 40.47 -43.21 -13.31
C ASP A 59 40.61 -41.84 -13.98
N VAL A 60 41.02 -41.86 -15.26
CA VAL A 60 41.27 -40.65 -16.08
C VAL A 60 39.98 -39.83 -16.32
N THR A 61 38.81 -40.45 -16.18
CA THR A 61 37.53 -39.76 -16.32
C THR A 61 37.11 -39.02 -15.06
N ARG A 62 37.69 -39.36 -13.90
CA ARG A 62 37.35 -38.80 -12.58
C ARG A 62 38.21 -37.60 -12.21
N ARG A 63 37.86 -36.46 -12.78
CA ARG A 63 38.59 -35.18 -12.59
C ARG A 63 38.22 -34.41 -11.32
N ARG A 64 37.14 -34.81 -10.65
CA ARG A 64 36.67 -34.20 -9.39
C ARG A 64 36.90 -35.16 -8.22
N PRO A 65 37.12 -34.64 -7.01
CA PRO A 65 37.32 -35.49 -5.84
C PRO A 65 36.01 -36.18 -5.45
N SER A 66 36.07 -37.48 -5.18
CA SER A 66 34.95 -38.24 -4.61
C SER A 66 34.96 -38.21 -3.08
N ILE A 67 33.84 -38.61 -2.45
CA ILE A 67 33.78 -38.81 -1.00
C ILE A 67 34.84 -39.83 -0.55
N ASP A 68 35.03 -40.92 -1.30
CA ASP A 68 36.05 -41.93 -1.00
C ASP A 68 37.46 -41.32 -1.00
N LEU A 69 37.79 -40.51 -2.00
CA LEU A 69 39.08 -39.83 -2.08
C LEU A 69 39.29 -38.88 -0.89
N ALA A 70 38.30 -38.07 -0.53
CA ALA A 70 38.40 -37.17 0.61
C ALA A 70 38.64 -37.94 1.93
N LEU A 71 37.91 -39.05 2.14
CA LEU A 71 38.10 -39.92 3.30
C LEU A 71 39.46 -40.63 3.29
N ASN A 72 39.99 -40.98 2.11
CA ASN A 72 41.32 -41.59 1.98
C ASN A 72 42.44 -40.60 2.31
N LEU A 73 42.27 -39.34 1.96
CA LEU A 73 43.26 -38.28 2.22
C LEU A 73 43.25 -37.82 3.68
N LEU A 74 42.07 -37.74 4.31
CA LEU A 74 41.92 -37.15 5.64
C LEU A 74 41.92 -38.17 6.79
N CYS A 75 41.59 -39.44 6.54
CA CYS A 75 41.47 -40.45 7.60
C CYS A 75 42.56 -41.53 7.52
N PRO A 76 43.29 -41.80 8.61
CA PRO A 76 44.39 -42.77 8.63
C PRO A 76 43.94 -44.24 8.71
N SER A 77 42.69 -44.51 9.09
CA SER A 77 42.17 -45.87 9.31
C SER A 77 40.76 -46.06 8.76
N ALA A 78 40.36 -47.31 8.51
CA ALA A 78 39.01 -47.66 8.06
C ALA A 78 37.92 -47.29 9.07
N GLU A 79 38.23 -47.38 10.37
CA GLU A 79 37.32 -46.98 11.45
C GLU A 79 37.11 -45.46 11.46
N ALA A 80 38.18 -44.68 11.30
CA ALA A 80 38.08 -43.22 11.17
C ALA A 80 37.26 -42.80 9.94
N LYS A 81 37.39 -43.53 8.81
CA LYS A 81 36.56 -43.29 7.62
C LYS A 81 35.08 -43.53 7.90
N LEU A 82 34.72 -44.53 8.69
CA LEU A 82 33.33 -44.81 9.04
C LEU A 82 32.74 -43.71 9.94
N LEU A 83 33.50 -43.24 10.93
CA LEU A 83 33.06 -42.17 11.83
C LEU A 83 32.84 -40.85 11.07
N GLN A 84 33.74 -40.50 10.15
CA GLN A 84 33.67 -39.24 9.42
C GLN A 84 32.59 -39.21 8.31
N ARG A 85 31.95 -40.35 7.99
CA ARG A 85 30.84 -40.38 7.02
C ARG A 85 29.63 -39.55 7.45
N VAL A 86 29.47 -39.30 8.75
CA VAL A 86 28.38 -38.47 9.29
C VAL A 86 28.40 -37.05 8.71
N HIS A 87 29.57 -36.54 8.33
CA HIS A 87 29.73 -35.21 7.71
C HIS A 87 29.16 -35.09 6.29
N PHE A 88 28.82 -36.21 5.65
CA PHE A 88 28.19 -36.26 4.32
C PHE A 88 26.70 -36.62 4.37
N ALA A 89 26.13 -36.73 5.57
CA ALA A 89 24.70 -36.96 5.73
C ALA A 89 23.87 -35.72 5.33
N PRO A 90 22.60 -35.87 4.92
CA PRO A 90 21.76 -34.73 4.50
C PRO A 90 21.58 -33.64 5.56
N ASP A 91 21.68 -33.99 6.84
CA ASP A 91 21.59 -33.12 8.02
C ASP A 91 22.93 -32.51 8.45
N ALA A 92 24.04 -32.97 7.88
CA ALA A 92 25.38 -32.47 8.18
C ALA A 92 25.53 -31.00 7.72
N PRO A 93 26.31 -30.16 8.45
CA PRO A 93 26.44 -28.73 8.14
C PRO A 93 26.79 -28.40 6.68
N LEU A 94 27.72 -29.15 6.08
CA LEU A 94 28.15 -28.96 4.69
C LEU A 94 27.00 -29.10 3.68
N ILE A 95 26.15 -30.10 3.88
CA ILE A 95 25.05 -30.43 2.97
C ILE A 95 23.80 -29.63 3.32
N LYS A 96 23.46 -29.55 4.62
CA LYS A 96 22.30 -28.82 5.15
C LYS A 96 22.29 -27.35 4.73
N HIS A 97 23.45 -26.69 4.76
CA HIS A 97 23.59 -25.29 4.36
C HIS A 97 23.89 -25.11 2.86
N GLY A 98 23.96 -26.20 2.09
CA GLY A 98 24.22 -26.18 0.65
C GLY A 98 25.61 -25.64 0.30
N LEU A 99 26.59 -25.78 1.20
CA LEU A 99 27.97 -25.37 0.94
C LEU A 99 28.65 -26.33 -0.03
N LEU A 100 28.28 -27.62 0.05
CA LEU A 100 28.82 -28.71 -0.75
C LEU A 100 27.69 -29.52 -1.38
N HIS A 101 27.76 -29.72 -2.69
CA HIS A 101 26.84 -30.54 -3.47
C HIS A 101 27.47 -31.90 -3.77
N LEU A 102 26.71 -32.97 -3.49
CA LEU A 102 27.10 -34.34 -3.80
C LEU A 102 26.48 -34.75 -5.14
N ILE A 103 27.31 -34.87 -6.17
CA ILE A 103 26.86 -35.18 -7.53
C ILE A 103 27.10 -36.66 -7.81
N PRO A 104 26.07 -37.46 -8.14
CA PRO A 104 26.26 -38.87 -8.49
C PRO A 104 27.09 -39.01 -9.77
N ASP A 105 27.95 -40.03 -9.82
CA ASP A 105 28.71 -40.38 -11.02
C ASP A 105 27.74 -40.70 -12.18
N PRO A 106 27.75 -39.91 -13.28
CA PRO A 106 26.81 -40.08 -14.39
C PRO A 106 27.04 -41.40 -15.16
N HIS A 107 28.19 -42.04 -14.98
CA HIS A 107 28.52 -43.31 -15.62
C HIS A 107 28.01 -44.53 -14.85
N GLN A 108 27.40 -44.34 -13.67
CA GLN A 108 26.85 -45.42 -12.85
C GLN A 108 25.34 -45.30 -12.69
N VAL A 109 24.61 -46.39 -12.96
CA VAL A 109 23.17 -46.47 -12.68
C VAL A 109 23.01 -46.82 -11.18
N LYS A 110 22.82 -45.78 -10.34
CA LYS A 110 22.79 -45.83 -8.86
C LYS A 110 24.17 -46.05 -8.19
N PRO A 111 25.04 -45.03 -8.21
CA PRO A 111 26.33 -45.08 -7.52
C PRO A 111 26.15 -45.23 -6.00
N PRO A 112 27.06 -45.93 -5.29
CA PRO A 112 27.18 -45.83 -3.83
C PRO A 112 27.57 -44.40 -3.42
N ILE A 113 27.21 -43.97 -2.21
CA ILE A 113 27.49 -42.59 -1.75
C ILE A 113 28.97 -42.20 -1.86
N LEU A 114 29.87 -43.18 -1.66
CA LEU A 114 31.32 -42.98 -1.72
C LEU A 114 31.83 -42.53 -3.09
N SER A 115 31.12 -42.87 -4.17
CA SER A 115 31.48 -42.46 -5.53
C SER A 115 30.86 -41.14 -5.96
N TYR A 116 30.16 -40.43 -5.07
CA TYR A 116 29.61 -39.11 -5.39
C TYR A 116 30.76 -38.11 -5.43
N TYR A 117 30.73 -37.23 -6.42
CA TYR A 117 31.68 -36.13 -6.56
C TYR A 117 31.32 -35.00 -5.60
N LEU A 118 32.35 -34.40 -5.03
CA LEU A 118 32.26 -33.21 -4.22
C LEU A 118 32.33 -31.99 -5.15
N LYS A 119 31.26 -31.21 -5.21
CA LYS A 119 31.26 -29.89 -5.85
C LYS A 119 30.98 -28.83 -4.79
N LEU A 120 31.91 -27.91 -4.59
CA LEU A 120 31.61 -26.70 -3.81
C LEU A 120 30.57 -25.86 -4.51
N ASP A 121 29.69 -25.27 -3.72
CA ASP A 121 28.72 -24.33 -4.25
C ASP A 121 29.41 -23.07 -4.78
N ASP A 122 28.95 -22.61 -5.95
CA ASP A 122 29.58 -21.52 -6.67
C ASP A 122 29.66 -20.26 -5.77
N GLN A 123 28.66 -19.95 -4.93
CA GLN A 123 28.73 -18.77 -4.03
C GLN A 123 29.84 -18.89 -2.98
N VAL A 124 30.13 -20.10 -2.50
CA VAL A 124 31.24 -20.32 -1.57
C VAL A 124 32.55 -20.02 -2.29
N ILE A 125 32.69 -20.49 -3.54
CA ILE A 125 33.87 -20.22 -4.37
C ILE A 125 34.03 -18.71 -4.58
N HIS A 126 32.97 -18.01 -5.01
CA HIS A 126 32.98 -16.56 -5.21
C HIS A 126 33.38 -15.84 -3.90
N SER A 127 32.80 -16.21 -2.76
CA SER A 127 33.14 -15.63 -1.46
C SER A 127 34.60 -15.86 -1.06
N LEU A 128 35.12 -17.08 -1.22
CA LEU A 128 36.52 -17.44 -0.94
C LEU A 128 37.48 -16.68 -1.87
N LEU A 129 37.09 -16.44 -3.11
CA LEU A 129 37.82 -15.65 -4.11
C LEU A 129 37.58 -14.14 -3.98
N LYS A 130 36.84 -13.68 -2.95
CA LYS A 130 36.47 -12.27 -2.71
C LYS A 130 35.67 -11.62 -3.84
N GLN A 131 34.96 -12.41 -4.63
CA GLN A 131 34.02 -11.94 -5.65
C GLN A 131 32.64 -11.76 -4.99
N LYS A 132 32.11 -10.54 -5.02
CA LYS A 132 30.80 -10.18 -4.45
C LYS A 132 29.80 -10.00 -5.58
N SER A 133 29.04 -11.03 -5.89
CA SER A 133 27.98 -10.98 -6.89
C SER A 133 26.70 -11.64 -6.38
N LEU A 134 25.57 -11.04 -6.69
CA LEU A 134 24.25 -11.62 -6.44
C LEU A 134 24.08 -12.88 -7.30
N GLU A 135 23.38 -13.88 -6.77
CA GLU A 135 23.07 -15.08 -7.55
C GLU A 135 22.09 -14.74 -8.70
N PRO A 136 22.32 -15.21 -9.94
CA PRO A 136 21.47 -14.88 -11.09
C PRO A 136 19.98 -15.21 -10.90
N ARG A 137 19.67 -16.21 -10.07
CA ARG A 137 18.28 -16.60 -9.73
C ARG A 137 17.56 -15.58 -8.84
N LEU A 138 18.32 -14.74 -8.13
CA LEU A 138 17.83 -13.72 -7.21
C LEU A 138 17.75 -12.34 -7.89
N GLU A 139 18.55 -12.05 -8.92
CA GLU A 139 18.63 -10.72 -9.56
C GLU A 139 17.28 -10.13 -10.01
N SER A 140 16.33 -10.96 -10.41
CA SER A 140 15.03 -10.48 -10.92
C SER A 140 14.10 -9.91 -9.83
N TRP A 141 14.32 -10.26 -8.57
CA TRP A 141 13.42 -9.92 -7.45
C TRP A 141 14.17 -9.51 -6.17
N CYS A 142 15.50 -9.46 -6.23
CA CYS A 142 16.37 -9.00 -5.16
C CYS A 142 17.27 -7.85 -5.64
N GLN A 143 17.55 -6.91 -4.73
CA GLN A 143 18.46 -5.81 -4.98
C GLN A 143 19.44 -5.67 -3.81
N LEU A 144 20.74 -5.74 -4.12
CA LEU A 144 21.81 -5.47 -3.16
C LEU A 144 22.20 -3.99 -3.24
N ILE A 145 22.30 -3.36 -2.08
CA ILE A 145 22.78 -1.98 -1.92
C ILE A 145 24.08 -2.04 -1.11
N ASP A 146 25.21 -1.83 -1.78
CA ASP A 146 26.54 -1.96 -1.19
C ASP A 146 26.94 -0.79 -0.28
N SER A 147 26.45 0.42 -0.59
CA SER A 147 26.78 1.65 0.12
C SER A 147 25.54 2.55 0.23
N PRO A 148 24.63 2.27 1.18
CA PRO A 148 23.48 3.13 1.41
C PRO A 148 23.94 4.52 1.89
N ALA A 149 23.43 5.58 1.24
CA ALA A 149 23.74 6.96 1.64
C ALA A 149 23.10 7.27 3.01
N VAL A 150 23.85 7.98 3.87
CA VAL A 150 23.34 8.43 5.16
C VAL A 150 22.32 9.55 4.92
N GLU A 151 21.03 9.26 5.08
CA GLU A 151 20.00 10.29 5.17
C GLU A 151 19.79 10.68 6.64
N ASP A 152 20.03 11.96 6.96
CA ASP A 152 19.90 12.49 8.33
C ASP A 152 18.45 12.52 8.86
N LYS A 153 17.45 12.39 7.98
CA LYS A 153 16.02 12.54 8.34
C LYS A 153 15.23 11.27 8.03
N LEU A 154 15.33 10.28 8.92
CA LEU A 154 14.41 9.15 8.97
C LEU A 154 12.97 9.63 9.29
N PRO A 155 11.92 9.17 8.59
CA PRO A 155 10.52 9.48 8.91
C PRO A 155 10.00 8.59 10.06
N ILE A 156 10.80 8.44 11.11
CA ILE A 156 10.47 7.66 12.30
C ILE A 156 10.42 8.62 13.49
N ARG A 157 9.62 8.31 14.52
CA ARG A 157 9.64 9.06 15.78
C ARG A 157 11.06 9.13 16.36
N ASP A 158 11.42 10.28 16.93
CA ASP A 158 12.77 10.55 17.41
C ASP A 158 13.21 9.62 18.55
N ASP A 159 12.27 9.12 19.36
CA ASP A 159 12.53 8.10 20.38
C ASP A 159 13.07 6.80 19.77
N ILE A 160 12.44 6.31 18.70
CA ILE A 160 12.85 5.08 18.02
C ILE A 160 14.16 5.28 17.26
N LYS A 161 14.40 6.46 16.65
CA LYS A 161 15.66 6.76 15.94
C LYS A 161 16.90 6.54 16.81
N HIS A 162 16.83 6.86 18.10
CA HIS A 162 17.95 6.69 19.03
C HIS A 162 18.06 5.29 19.62
N ILE A 163 16.96 4.54 19.68
CA ILE A 163 16.90 3.20 20.29
C ILE A 163 17.27 2.12 19.27
N LEU A 164 16.82 2.24 18.02
CA LEU A 164 16.99 1.21 16.99
C LEU A 164 18.45 0.84 16.72
N PRO A 165 19.39 1.80 16.57
CA PRO A 165 20.81 1.48 16.38
C PRO A 165 21.42 0.79 17.60
N LYS A 166 20.96 1.12 18.82
CA LYS A 166 21.45 0.49 20.06
C LYS A 166 20.99 -0.96 20.17
N LEU A 167 19.73 -1.24 19.82
CA LEU A 167 19.18 -2.59 19.80
C LEU A 167 19.91 -3.48 18.80
N ILE A 168 20.20 -2.94 17.61
CA ILE A 168 20.92 -3.69 16.59
C ILE A 168 22.36 -3.99 17.01
N LYS A 169 23.07 -2.99 17.57
CA LYS A 169 24.40 -3.23 18.14
C LYS A 169 24.37 -4.28 19.24
N HIS A 170 23.36 -4.25 20.12
CA HIS A 170 23.20 -5.26 21.17
C HIS A 170 22.99 -6.66 20.59
N ALA A 171 22.08 -6.81 19.62
CA ALA A 171 21.82 -8.09 18.95
C ALA A 171 23.07 -8.63 18.22
N GLN A 172 23.86 -7.76 17.61
CA GLN A 172 25.16 -8.12 17.01
C GLN A 172 26.15 -8.64 18.06
N HIS A 173 26.24 -8.00 19.23
CA HIS A 173 27.14 -8.44 20.30
C HIS A 173 26.71 -9.75 20.96
N THR A 174 25.41 -10.02 21.05
CA THR A 174 24.88 -11.25 21.66
C THR A 174 24.67 -12.38 20.66
N SER A 175 24.94 -12.15 19.37
CA SER A 175 24.65 -13.06 18.26
C SER A 175 23.20 -13.57 18.25
N GLN A 176 22.27 -12.75 18.76
CA GLN A 176 20.85 -13.08 18.79
C GLN A 176 20.16 -12.58 17.53
N PRO A 177 19.19 -13.34 16.98
CA PRO A 177 18.37 -12.86 15.87
C PRO A 177 17.59 -11.62 16.30
N LEU A 178 17.63 -10.58 15.47
CA LEU A 178 16.80 -9.39 15.66
C LEU A 178 15.87 -9.23 14.47
N HIS A 179 14.58 -9.39 14.73
CA HIS A 179 13.54 -9.19 13.73
C HIS A 179 12.88 -7.83 13.96
N LEU A 180 12.93 -6.96 12.96
CA LEU A 180 12.24 -5.67 12.97
C LEU A 180 11.04 -5.76 12.05
N TYR A 181 9.88 -5.26 12.50
CA TYR A 181 8.69 -5.19 11.66
C TYR A 181 8.34 -3.72 11.39
N PHE A 182 8.51 -3.29 10.14
CA PHE A 182 8.17 -1.96 9.68
C PHE A 182 6.69 -1.94 9.27
N SER A 183 5.86 -1.35 10.13
CA SER A 183 4.43 -1.19 9.88
C SER A 183 4.14 0.20 9.32
N GLY A 184 3.38 0.28 8.22
CA GLY A 184 3.00 1.57 7.64
C GLY A 184 2.47 1.45 6.23
N LEU A 185 1.61 2.39 5.84
CA LEU A 185 0.92 2.41 4.54
C LEU A 185 1.91 2.60 3.36
N TYR A 186 3.01 3.33 3.58
CA TYR A 186 3.95 3.70 2.52
C TYR A 186 5.16 2.78 2.46
N SER A 187 5.22 1.88 1.46
CA SER A 187 6.36 0.98 1.22
C SER A 187 7.67 1.72 0.99
N THR A 188 7.62 2.86 0.31
CA THR A 188 8.78 3.70 -0.02
C THR A 188 9.46 4.28 1.23
N GLU A 189 8.68 4.74 2.21
CA GLU A 189 9.24 5.28 3.46
C GLU A 189 9.87 4.18 4.32
N LYS A 190 9.24 3.00 4.38
CA LYS A 190 9.80 1.81 5.05
C LYS A 190 11.12 1.39 4.40
N ARG A 191 11.17 1.37 3.07
CA ARG A 191 12.39 1.08 2.30
C ARG A 191 13.50 2.09 2.54
N ARG A 192 13.20 3.39 2.52
CA ARG A 192 14.16 4.45 2.89
C ARG A 192 14.65 4.29 4.32
N GLY A 193 13.76 3.94 5.24
CA GLY A 193 14.13 3.65 6.63
C GLY A 193 15.12 2.49 6.76
N ALA A 194 14.93 1.42 5.98
CA ALA A 194 15.84 0.28 5.95
C ALA A 194 17.22 0.66 5.36
N ILE A 195 17.25 1.48 4.30
CA ILE A 195 18.48 2.02 3.69
C ILE A 195 19.26 2.86 4.72
N ALA A 196 18.60 3.82 5.36
CA ALA A 196 19.24 4.68 6.35
C ALA A 196 19.75 3.89 7.56
N LEU A 197 19.03 2.85 7.98
CA LEU A 197 19.48 1.95 9.05
C LEU A 197 20.72 1.16 8.65
N ALA A 198 20.77 0.62 7.43
CA ALA A 198 21.94 -0.07 6.90
C ALA A 198 23.15 0.87 6.79
N ALA A 199 22.94 2.13 6.37
CA ALA A 199 23.98 3.15 6.32
C ALA A 199 24.58 3.46 7.69
N GLN A 200 23.76 3.64 8.71
CA GLN A 200 24.22 3.90 10.08
C GLN A 200 25.03 2.74 10.68
N LEU A 201 24.78 1.52 10.21
CA LEU A 201 25.46 0.31 10.66
C LEU A 201 26.67 -0.08 9.81
N ASN A 202 26.92 0.66 8.72
CA ASN A 202 27.94 0.36 7.72
C ASN A 202 27.81 -1.09 7.19
N LYS A 203 26.59 -1.51 6.90
CA LYS A 203 26.23 -2.86 6.39
C LYS A 203 25.58 -2.72 5.02
N GLN A 204 25.71 -3.77 4.20
CA GLN A 204 24.96 -3.86 2.95
C GLN A 204 23.48 -4.11 3.24
N LEU A 205 22.60 -3.74 2.31
CA LEU A 205 21.17 -4.04 2.40
C LEU A 205 20.76 -4.93 1.23
N LEU A 206 20.20 -6.10 1.54
CA LEU A 206 19.61 -7.00 0.55
C LEU A 206 18.09 -6.86 0.63
N ILE A 207 17.49 -6.26 -0.40
CA ILE A 207 16.05 -6.06 -0.54
C ILE A 207 15.47 -7.21 -1.35
N ALA A 208 14.39 -7.85 -0.89
CA ALA A 208 13.70 -8.90 -1.63
C ALA A 208 12.17 -8.71 -1.59
N ASP A 209 11.52 -8.88 -2.74
CA ASP A 209 10.07 -8.79 -2.88
C ASP A 209 9.41 -10.17 -2.69
N LEU A 210 8.71 -10.36 -1.56
CA LEU A 210 8.04 -11.63 -1.26
C LEU A 210 6.85 -11.91 -2.19
N ALA A 211 6.23 -10.88 -2.76
CA ALA A 211 5.09 -11.09 -3.66
C ALA A 211 5.52 -11.82 -4.94
N GLN A 212 6.71 -11.49 -5.47
CA GLN A 212 7.28 -12.18 -6.64
C GLN A 212 7.80 -13.57 -6.31
N LEU A 213 8.30 -13.76 -5.09
CA LEU A 213 8.76 -15.06 -4.62
C LEU A 213 7.60 -16.05 -4.42
N ALA A 214 6.47 -15.59 -3.89
CA ALA A 214 5.30 -16.41 -3.60
C ALA A 214 4.66 -17.06 -4.84
N ILE A 215 4.92 -16.51 -6.04
CA ILE A 215 4.41 -17.02 -7.32
C ILE A 215 5.24 -18.23 -7.81
N LYS A 216 6.46 -18.42 -7.31
CA LYS A 216 7.39 -19.45 -7.79
C LYS A 216 7.18 -20.79 -7.07
N GLU A 217 7.20 -21.89 -7.81
CA GLU A 217 7.04 -23.26 -7.27
C GLU A 217 8.17 -23.67 -6.29
N GLU A 218 9.38 -23.10 -6.47
CA GLU A 218 10.58 -23.42 -5.67
C GLU A 218 10.77 -22.48 -4.46
N PHE A 219 9.69 -22.07 -3.80
CA PHE A 219 9.71 -21.06 -2.72
C PHE A 219 10.73 -21.36 -1.60
N ASP A 220 10.70 -22.57 -1.01
CA ASP A 220 11.58 -22.92 0.12
C ASP A 220 13.07 -22.97 -0.27
N GLN A 221 13.38 -23.34 -1.53
CA GLN A 221 14.76 -23.35 -2.04
C GLN A 221 15.27 -21.93 -2.27
N LEU A 222 14.48 -21.09 -2.93
CA LEU A 222 14.83 -19.69 -3.17
C LEU A 222 14.92 -18.89 -1.86
N LEU A 223 14.05 -19.17 -0.89
CA LEU A 223 14.13 -18.57 0.43
C LEU A 223 15.43 -18.97 1.15
N LYS A 224 15.82 -20.25 1.08
CA LYS A 224 17.13 -20.70 1.60
C LYS A 224 18.30 -19.94 0.97
N LEU A 225 18.28 -19.79 -0.35
CA LEU A 225 19.32 -19.05 -1.08
C LEU A 225 19.35 -17.58 -0.67
N LEU A 226 18.20 -16.94 -0.46
CA LEU A 226 18.11 -15.54 -0.03
C LEU A 226 18.74 -15.29 1.33
N PHE A 227 18.37 -16.07 2.36
CA PHE A 227 18.95 -15.94 3.70
C PHE A 227 20.45 -16.24 3.68
N ARG A 228 20.85 -17.24 2.90
CA ARG A 228 22.26 -17.56 2.70
C ARG A 228 23.02 -16.38 2.07
N GLN A 229 22.48 -15.77 1.01
CA GLN A 229 23.07 -14.61 0.37
C GLN A 229 23.21 -13.40 1.31
N ALA A 230 22.20 -13.15 2.14
CA ALA A 230 22.29 -12.13 3.19
C ALA A 230 23.47 -12.40 4.14
N CYS A 231 23.68 -13.66 4.54
CA CYS A 231 24.85 -14.04 5.36
C CYS A 231 26.17 -13.82 4.62
N PHE A 232 26.31 -14.27 3.36
CA PHE A 232 27.56 -14.12 2.59
C PHE A 232 27.97 -12.66 2.37
N HIS A 233 27.00 -11.77 2.22
CA HIS A 233 27.23 -10.34 2.07
C HIS A 233 27.31 -9.58 3.39
N ASP A 234 27.11 -10.26 4.53
CA ASP A 234 26.97 -9.63 5.84
C ASP A 234 25.95 -8.47 5.78
N ALA A 235 24.85 -8.73 5.07
CA ALA A 235 23.83 -7.76 4.70
C ALA A 235 22.62 -7.85 5.64
N ILE A 236 21.99 -6.71 5.88
CA ILE A 236 20.65 -6.66 6.47
C ILE A 236 19.66 -7.15 5.42
N LEU A 237 18.83 -8.12 5.78
CA LEU A 237 17.79 -8.63 4.89
C LEU A 237 16.51 -7.82 5.08
N TYR A 238 16.00 -7.18 4.03
CA TYR A 238 14.74 -6.46 4.01
C TYR A 238 13.73 -7.15 3.09
N LEU A 239 12.66 -7.69 3.69
CA LEU A 239 11.59 -8.38 2.99
C LEU A 239 10.39 -7.45 2.80
N GLU A 240 10.07 -7.14 1.54
CA GLU A 240 8.91 -6.35 1.15
C GLU A 240 7.65 -7.22 1.00
N SER A 241 6.49 -6.56 1.06
CA SER A 241 5.20 -7.13 0.66
C SER A 241 4.71 -8.33 1.50
N LEU A 242 4.92 -8.34 2.83
CA LEU A 242 4.49 -9.46 3.70
C LEU A 242 2.98 -9.74 3.63
N GLU A 243 2.17 -8.71 3.34
CA GLU A 243 0.71 -8.82 3.16
C GLU A 243 0.27 -9.80 2.06
N SER A 244 1.13 -10.04 1.05
CA SER A 244 0.91 -11.06 0.03
C SER A 244 0.81 -12.48 0.60
N LEU A 245 1.46 -12.72 1.75
CA LEU A 245 1.45 -14.00 2.46
C LEU A 245 0.37 -14.05 3.56
N ASP A 246 -0.15 -12.89 3.98
CA ASP A 246 -1.08 -12.74 5.12
C ASP A 246 -2.57 -12.74 4.72
N ALA A 247 -2.88 -12.66 3.42
CA ALA A 247 -4.23 -12.53 2.88
C ALA A 247 -5.04 -13.86 2.89
N LEU A 248 -5.41 -14.35 4.07
CA LEU A 248 -6.53 -15.28 4.37
C LEU A 248 -6.77 -16.50 3.42
N GLN A 249 -6.39 -17.69 3.95
CA GLN A 249 -7.07 -19.00 3.88
C GLN A 249 -6.94 -19.89 2.61
N THR A 250 -5.73 -20.15 2.13
CA THR A 250 -5.44 -21.42 1.42
C THR A 250 -4.39 -22.25 2.16
N LYS A 251 -4.50 -23.59 2.07
CA LYS A 251 -3.54 -24.53 2.71
C LYS A 251 -2.10 -24.29 2.23
N GLU A 252 -1.93 -23.91 0.97
CA GLU A 252 -0.63 -23.61 0.36
C GLU A 252 0.04 -22.39 0.98
N GLN A 253 -0.69 -21.28 1.16
CA GLN A 253 -0.16 -20.07 1.78
C GLN A 253 0.27 -20.28 3.24
N HIS A 254 -0.41 -21.16 3.97
CA HIS A 254 0.01 -21.52 5.33
C HIS A 254 1.35 -22.28 5.34
N LEU A 255 1.62 -23.11 4.32
CA LEU A 255 2.90 -23.80 4.16
C LEU A 255 4.04 -22.83 3.84
N LEU A 256 3.79 -21.87 2.92
CA LEU A 256 4.75 -20.80 2.59
C LEU A 256 5.08 -19.96 3.83
N TYR A 257 4.04 -19.56 4.57
CA TYR A 257 4.20 -18.78 5.79
C TYR A 257 4.98 -19.54 6.88
N LYS A 258 4.72 -20.85 7.03
CA LYS A 258 5.47 -21.68 7.97
C LYS A 258 6.95 -21.80 7.57
N SER A 259 7.25 -22.03 6.29
CA SER A 259 8.63 -22.06 5.79
C SER A 259 9.36 -20.73 6.08
N LEU A 260 8.69 -19.59 5.92
CA LEU A 260 9.25 -18.28 6.30
C LEU A 260 9.55 -18.18 7.79
N LEU A 261 8.63 -18.59 8.66
CA LEU A 261 8.83 -18.57 10.11
C LEU A 261 9.99 -19.48 10.55
N ASP A 262 10.05 -20.69 10.01
CA ASP A 262 11.12 -21.65 10.29
C ASP A 262 12.49 -21.09 9.85
N ARG A 263 12.55 -20.27 8.79
CA ARG A 263 13.79 -19.60 8.38
C ARG A 263 14.14 -18.39 9.23
N LEU A 264 13.15 -17.61 9.66
CA LEU A 264 13.37 -16.46 10.53
C LEU A 264 13.93 -16.88 11.90
N THR A 265 13.50 -18.02 12.44
CA THR A 265 14.05 -18.55 13.71
C THR A 265 15.51 -19.03 13.57
N GLU A 266 15.89 -19.54 12.41
CA GLU A 266 17.26 -20.00 12.11
C GLU A 266 18.20 -18.86 11.69
N ALA A 267 17.66 -17.73 11.22
CA ALA A 267 18.44 -16.62 10.66
C ALA A 267 19.34 -15.97 11.72
N LYS A 268 20.62 -15.80 11.39
CA LYS A 268 21.56 -15.02 12.20
C LYS A 268 21.61 -13.60 11.64
N GLY A 269 21.50 -12.59 12.51
CA GLY A 269 21.61 -11.18 12.14
C GLY A 269 20.28 -10.42 12.17
N VAL A 270 20.22 -9.32 11.42
CA VAL A 270 19.08 -8.40 11.42
C VAL A 270 18.23 -8.66 10.19
N VAL A 271 16.96 -8.97 10.42
CA VAL A 271 15.96 -9.13 9.36
C VAL A 271 14.86 -8.10 9.58
N ILE A 272 14.55 -7.35 8.54
CA ILE A 272 13.50 -6.33 8.54
C ILE A 272 12.36 -6.84 7.66
N LEU A 273 11.17 -6.92 8.24
CA LEU A 273 9.93 -7.31 7.59
C LEU A 273 9.07 -6.07 7.37
N SER A 274 8.46 -5.91 6.19
CA SER A 274 7.63 -4.75 5.85
C SER A 274 6.17 -5.15 5.59
N GLY A 275 5.22 -4.42 6.18
CA GLY A 275 3.79 -4.60 5.92
C GLY A 275 2.93 -3.36 6.19
N THR A 276 1.70 -3.36 5.69
CA THR A 276 0.77 -2.22 5.80
C THR A 276 0.06 -2.13 7.15
N GLN A 277 -0.20 -3.26 7.81
CA GLN A 277 -0.94 -3.31 9.07
C GLN A 277 0.00 -3.44 10.27
N SER A 278 -0.46 -3.01 11.46
CA SER A 278 0.25 -3.36 12.69
C SER A 278 0.10 -4.86 12.91
N LEU A 279 1.22 -5.56 13.08
CA LEU A 279 1.25 -7.00 13.31
C LEU A 279 0.49 -7.32 14.60
N VAL A 280 -0.72 -7.83 14.50
CA VAL A 280 -1.42 -8.49 15.62
C VAL A 280 -0.70 -9.83 15.85
N PRO A 281 -0.46 -10.30 17.09
CA PRO A 281 0.55 -11.31 17.40
C PRO A 281 0.19 -12.71 16.87
N LYS A 282 0.43 -12.94 15.58
CA LYS A 282 0.56 -14.29 14.98
C LYS A 282 2.01 -14.81 15.08
N PHE A 283 2.92 -13.95 15.53
CA PHE A 283 4.36 -14.19 15.67
C PHE A 283 4.76 -14.62 17.10
N THR A 284 3.82 -15.11 17.91
CA THR A 284 4.04 -15.43 19.35
C THR A 284 5.18 -16.41 19.61
N ASN A 285 5.62 -17.19 18.61
CA ASN A 285 6.74 -18.11 18.73
C ASN A 285 8.09 -17.56 18.21
N LEU A 286 8.10 -16.36 17.62
CA LEU A 286 9.34 -15.66 17.27
C LEU A 286 9.73 -14.75 18.45
N ASN A 287 10.73 -15.17 19.20
CA ASN A 287 11.34 -14.32 20.22
C ASN A 287 11.90 -13.05 19.55
N GLY A 288 11.46 -11.88 20.00
CA GLY A 288 12.18 -10.62 19.72
C GLY A 288 11.73 -9.81 18.50
N VAL A 289 10.51 -9.96 17.97
CA VAL A 289 10.01 -9.07 16.91
C VAL A 289 9.68 -7.68 17.46
N ILE A 290 10.43 -6.66 17.02
CA ILE A 290 10.20 -5.26 17.42
C ILE A 290 9.45 -4.54 16.31
N THR A 291 8.23 -4.10 16.60
CA THR A 291 7.44 -3.31 15.65
C THR A 291 7.89 -1.85 15.66
N VAL A 292 8.24 -1.35 14.47
CA VAL A 292 8.63 0.03 14.20
C VAL A 292 7.53 0.67 13.35
N PRO A 293 6.66 1.52 13.94
CA PRO A 293 5.63 2.21 13.19
C PRO A 293 6.21 3.34 12.34
N PHE A 294 6.05 3.22 11.03
CA PHE A 294 6.16 4.29 10.04
C PHE A 294 4.78 4.96 9.94
N ALA A 295 4.53 5.88 10.88
CA ALA A 295 3.30 6.65 10.91
C ALA A 295 3.20 7.56 9.68
N THR A 296 1.98 7.86 9.27
CA THR A 296 1.75 8.94 8.30
C THR A 296 2.30 10.25 8.86
N PRO A 297 3.03 11.05 8.07
CA PRO A 297 3.62 12.27 8.57
C PRO A 297 2.53 13.22 9.04
N ASP A 298 2.69 13.83 10.20
CA ASP A 298 1.72 14.82 10.72
C ASP A 298 1.74 16.11 9.88
N PHE A 299 0.81 17.03 10.14
CA PHE A 299 0.72 18.28 9.38
C PHE A 299 2.03 19.08 9.40
N TYR A 300 2.69 19.20 10.56
CA TYR A 300 3.95 19.95 10.69
C TYR A 300 5.08 19.29 9.89
N GLN A 301 5.18 17.96 9.93
CA GLN A 301 6.14 17.19 9.15
C GLN A 301 5.89 17.33 7.65
N ARG A 302 4.62 17.21 7.21
CA ARG A 302 4.25 17.41 5.80
C ARG A 302 4.59 18.82 5.33
N ARG A 303 4.31 19.84 6.15
CA ARG A 303 4.68 21.23 5.88
C ARG A 303 6.18 21.39 5.66
N VAL A 304 7.00 20.77 6.52
CA VAL A 304 8.47 20.75 6.38
C VAL A 304 8.92 20.02 5.11
N TYR A 305 8.31 18.89 4.76
CA TYR A 305 8.65 18.14 3.55
C TYR A 305 8.29 18.88 2.27
N TRP A 306 7.12 19.53 2.24
CA TRP A 306 6.72 20.42 1.15
C TRP A 306 7.70 21.57 1.00
N GLN A 307 8.03 22.25 2.10
CA GLN A 307 8.99 23.36 2.09
C GLN A 307 10.35 22.91 1.57
N ALA A 308 10.92 21.83 2.10
CA ALA A 308 12.23 21.33 1.65
C ALA A 308 12.25 20.93 0.16
N SER A 309 11.17 20.29 -0.32
CA SER A 309 11.06 19.87 -1.72
C SER A 309 10.92 21.05 -2.67
N LEU A 310 10.18 22.09 -2.26
CA LEU A 310 9.99 23.33 -3.03
C LEU A 310 11.27 24.18 -3.06
N GLU A 311 11.97 24.30 -1.93
CA GLU A 311 13.26 25.01 -1.82
C GLU A 311 14.33 24.40 -2.73
N THR A 312 14.38 23.06 -2.81
CA THR A 312 15.30 22.35 -3.72
C THR A 312 15.09 22.73 -5.19
N LYS A 313 13.88 23.18 -5.55
CA LYS A 313 13.50 23.61 -6.90
C LYS A 313 13.40 25.14 -7.05
N GLY A 314 13.76 25.91 -6.02
CA GLY A 314 13.72 27.38 -6.04
C GLY A 314 12.29 27.97 -6.07
N ILE A 315 11.30 27.22 -5.59
CA ILE A 315 9.89 27.63 -5.54
C ILE A 315 9.59 28.18 -4.15
N VAL A 316 8.95 29.35 -4.09
CA VAL A 316 8.52 29.99 -2.84
C VAL A 316 7.00 30.11 -2.88
N LEU A 317 6.33 29.56 -1.86
CA LEU A 317 4.89 29.69 -1.64
C LEU A 317 4.63 30.57 -0.42
N SER A 318 3.44 31.14 -0.33
CA SER A 318 2.98 31.79 0.89
C SER A 318 2.77 30.75 2.00
N ASP A 319 2.92 31.15 3.27
CA ASP A 319 2.67 30.25 4.40
C ASP A 319 1.25 29.65 4.37
N GLY A 320 0.25 30.43 3.94
CA GLY A 320 -1.14 29.97 3.81
C GLY A 320 -1.35 28.91 2.72
N ASP A 321 -0.64 29.04 1.58
CA ASP A 321 -0.72 28.04 0.50
C ASP A 321 0.00 26.75 0.89
N LEU A 322 1.15 26.86 1.57
CA LEU A 322 1.88 25.71 2.10
C LEU A 322 1.03 24.93 3.11
N ASP A 323 0.39 25.65 4.04
CA ASP A 323 -0.54 25.08 5.02
C ASP A 323 -1.74 24.42 4.31
N THR A 324 -2.24 25.04 3.24
CA THR A 324 -3.34 24.48 2.44
C THR A 324 -2.94 23.14 1.83
N ILE A 325 -1.81 23.03 1.14
CA ILE A 325 -1.38 21.77 0.52
C ILE A 325 -1.04 20.72 1.59
N ALA A 326 -0.35 21.10 2.67
CA ALA A 326 0.04 20.18 3.74
C ALA A 326 -1.16 19.65 4.54
N ASN A 327 -2.21 20.46 4.75
CA ASN A 327 -3.44 20.02 5.40
C ASN A 327 -4.29 19.15 4.46
N ARG A 328 -4.26 19.45 3.16
CA ARG A 328 -5.18 18.86 2.18
C ARG A 328 -4.72 17.53 1.60
N PHE A 329 -3.44 17.18 1.64
CA PHE A 329 -2.98 15.87 1.17
C PHE A 329 -2.10 15.18 2.22
N THR A 330 -2.42 13.91 2.48
CA THR A 330 -1.71 13.03 3.42
C THR A 330 -0.55 12.29 2.72
N LEU A 331 0.28 13.03 1.97
CA LEU A 331 1.36 12.44 1.17
C LEU A 331 2.62 12.12 2.00
N SER A 332 3.29 11.04 1.62
CA SER A 332 4.65 10.71 2.05
C SER A 332 5.68 11.71 1.51
N SER A 333 6.86 11.74 2.12
CA SER A 333 7.97 12.60 1.66
C SER A 333 8.35 12.35 0.18
N ALA A 334 8.31 11.10 -0.27
CA ALA A 334 8.61 10.71 -1.65
C ALA A 334 7.51 11.15 -2.63
N GLN A 335 6.24 10.98 -2.26
CA GLN A 335 5.11 11.45 -3.06
C GLN A 335 5.10 12.97 -3.18
N ILE A 336 5.45 13.70 -2.12
CA ILE A 336 5.59 15.16 -2.15
C ILE A 336 6.68 15.57 -3.16
N ALA A 337 7.86 14.95 -3.10
CA ALA A 337 8.94 15.23 -4.07
C ALA A 337 8.53 14.89 -5.51
N GLY A 338 7.80 13.78 -5.71
CA GLY A 338 7.19 13.41 -6.98
C GLY A 338 6.18 14.45 -7.47
N ALA A 339 5.26 14.89 -6.61
CA ALA A 339 4.26 15.90 -6.92
C ALA A 339 4.88 17.24 -7.33
N VAL A 340 5.90 17.72 -6.60
CA VAL A 340 6.64 18.94 -6.97
C VAL A 340 7.28 18.79 -8.35
N THR A 341 7.87 17.63 -8.64
CA THR A 341 8.50 17.36 -9.94
C THR A 341 7.46 17.33 -11.06
N THR A 342 6.33 16.65 -10.86
CA THR A 342 5.21 16.61 -11.82
C THR A 342 4.62 18.00 -12.06
N ALA A 343 4.42 18.80 -11.02
CA ALA A 343 3.93 20.17 -11.15
C ALA A 343 4.89 21.05 -11.97
N CYS A 344 6.21 20.92 -11.76
CA CYS A 344 7.20 21.61 -12.58
C CYS A 344 7.10 21.20 -14.05
N ASN A 345 6.96 19.90 -14.31
CA ASN A 345 6.83 19.38 -15.68
C ASN A 345 5.54 19.86 -16.36
N GLN A 346 4.42 19.92 -15.64
CA GLN A 346 3.15 20.46 -16.14
C GLN A 346 3.26 21.96 -16.45
N ALA A 347 3.93 22.72 -15.60
CA ALA A 347 4.18 24.14 -15.83
C ALA A 347 5.05 24.37 -17.07
N LEU A 348 6.11 23.57 -17.26
CA LEU A 348 6.93 23.57 -18.47
C LEU A 348 6.11 23.24 -19.72
N TRP A 349 5.25 22.20 -19.65
CA TRP A 349 4.39 21.81 -20.76
C TRP A 349 3.42 22.92 -21.18
N ARG A 350 2.80 23.62 -20.21
CA ARG A 350 1.93 24.77 -20.49
C ARG A 350 2.69 25.90 -21.18
N ALA A 351 3.85 26.26 -20.65
CA ALA A 351 4.65 27.33 -21.22
C ALA A 351 5.15 27.01 -22.63
N ALA A 352 5.47 25.74 -22.91
CA ALA A 352 5.83 25.26 -24.24
C ALA A 352 4.67 25.33 -25.24
N ALA A 353 3.42 25.21 -24.78
CA ALA A 353 2.23 25.29 -25.62
C ALA A 353 1.83 26.74 -25.95
N GLU A 354 2.15 27.70 -25.09
CA GLU A 354 1.74 29.11 -25.22
C GLU A 354 2.84 30.05 -25.78
N PHE A 355 4.13 29.69 -25.70
CA PHE A 355 5.25 30.54 -26.16
C PHE A 355 6.37 29.78 -26.87
N GLU A 356 7.09 30.44 -27.81
CA GLU A 356 8.47 30.07 -28.14
C GLU A 356 9.33 30.30 -26.89
N LEU A 357 9.69 29.22 -26.19
CA LEU A 357 10.42 29.25 -24.92
C LEU A 357 11.75 30.03 -25.06
N PRO A 358 11.96 31.15 -24.35
CA PRO A 358 13.28 31.75 -24.20
C PRO A 358 14.20 30.76 -23.48
N LEU A 359 15.44 30.61 -23.94
CA LEU A 359 16.42 29.65 -23.40
C LEU A 359 16.74 29.79 -21.89
N ASN A 360 16.23 30.82 -21.19
CA ASN A 360 16.62 31.15 -19.80
C ASN A 360 15.46 31.54 -18.85
N SER A 361 14.18 31.30 -19.18
CA SER A 361 13.08 31.56 -18.22
C SER A 361 12.84 30.36 -17.30
N THR A 362 13.03 30.56 -15.99
CA THR A 362 12.64 29.58 -14.96
C THR A 362 11.12 29.64 -14.77
N ILE A 363 10.40 28.77 -15.48
CA ILE A 363 8.95 28.63 -15.35
C ILE A 363 8.64 27.95 -14.02
N LYS A 364 7.89 28.64 -13.16
CA LYS A 364 7.50 28.14 -11.84
C LYS A 364 6.07 27.57 -11.88
N PRO A 365 5.80 26.44 -11.23
CA PRO A 365 4.44 25.91 -11.12
C PRO A 365 3.54 26.83 -10.30
N THR A 366 2.29 26.93 -10.71
CA THR A 366 1.24 27.61 -9.94
C THR A 366 0.75 26.72 -8.79
N LEU A 367 0.02 27.31 -7.83
CA LEU A 367 -0.63 26.53 -6.77
C LEU A 367 -1.55 25.44 -7.36
N ASN A 368 -2.26 25.74 -8.45
CA ASN A 368 -3.13 24.77 -9.12
C ASN A 368 -2.36 23.58 -9.71
N ASP A 369 -1.13 23.80 -10.19
CA ASP A 369 -0.25 22.73 -10.70
C ASP A 369 0.19 21.81 -9.56
N LEU A 370 0.57 22.39 -8.42
CA LEU A 370 0.92 21.63 -7.23
C LEU A 370 -0.27 20.83 -6.69
N LEU A 371 -1.45 21.44 -6.64
CA LEU A 371 -2.69 20.78 -6.22
C LEU A 371 -3.09 19.67 -7.20
N ALA A 372 -2.91 19.85 -8.51
CA ALA A 372 -3.19 18.83 -9.52
C ALA A 372 -2.20 17.66 -9.41
N ALA A 373 -0.90 17.94 -9.37
CA ALA A 373 0.13 16.93 -9.23
C ALA A 373 0.04 16.15 -7.90
N ALA A 374 -0.34 16.82 -6.80
CA ALA A 374 -0.59 16.17 -5.51
C ALA A 374 -1.78 15.21 -5.56
N ARG A 375 -2.87 15.56 -6.28
CA ARG A 375 -4.01 14.66 -6.53
C ARG A 375 -3.61 13.42 -7.33
N ASP A 376 -2.80 13.61 -8.38
CA ASP A 376 -2.36 12.50 -9.23
C ASP A 376 -1.52 11.47 -8.43
N GLN A 377 -0.74 11.93 -7.45
CA GLN A 377 0.04 11.05 -6.55
C GLN A 377 -0.80 10.32 -5.50
N SER A 378 -2.03 10.79 -5.24
CA SER A 378 -2.90 10.27 -4.17
C SER A 378 -3.99 9.32 -4.71
N GLY A 379 -4.40 9.46 -5.98
CA GLY A 379 -5.61 8.80 -6.51
C GLY A 379 -5.46 7.45 -7.23
N SER A 380 -4.26 6.85 -7.36
CA SER A 380 -4.06 5.70 -8.27
C SER A 380 -4.79 4.41 -7.87
N ASN A 381 -4.99 4.15 -6.57
CA ASN A 381 -5.45 2.83 -6.09
C ASN A 381 -6.96 2.71 -5.87
N LEU A 382 -7.71 3.82 -5.85
CA LEU A 382 -9.14 3.80 -5.47
C LEU A 382 -10.09 3.55 -6.66
N THR A 383 -9.59 3.65 -7.89
CA THR A 383 -10.40 3.61 -9.12
C THR A 383 -10.98 2.23 -9.44
N GLU A 384 -10.37 1.16 -8.94
CA GLU A 384 -10.86 -0.22 -9.18
C GLU A 384 -12.11 -0.57 -8.36
N LEU A 385 -12.27 0.01 -7.16
CA LEU A 385 -13.33 -0.33 -6.21
C LEU A 385 -14.38 0.77 -6.02
N ALA A 386 -14.13 1.98 -6.53
CA ALA A 386 -15.02 3.12 -6.35
C ALA A 386 -15.10 3.98 -7.61
N ARG A 387 -16.27 4.58 -7.85
CA ARG A 387 -16.48 5.48 -8.97
C ARG A 387 -16.07 6.90 -8.58
N LYS A 388 -15.03 7.43 -9.21
CA LYS A 388 -14.66 8.85 -9.08
C LYS A 388 -15.78 9.74 -9.63
N LEU A 389 -16.25 10.68 -8.82
CA LEU A 389 -17.13 11.77 -9.21
C LEU A 389 -16.28 13.03 -9.35
N ASN A 390 -16.40 13.70 -10.49
CA ASN A 390 -15.82 15.03 -10.68
C ASN A 390 -16.85 16.05 -10.20
N PRO A 391 -16.60 16.78 -9.10
CA PRO A 391 -17.55 17.75 -8.59
C PRO A 391 -17.82 18.84 -9.62
N LYS A 392 -19.07 18.96 -10.09
CA LYS A 392 -19.46 20.00 -11.05
C LYS A 392 -20.26 21.13 -10.41
N TYR A 393 -20.90 20.85 -9.28
CA TYR A 393 -21.81 21.78 -8.63
C TYR A 393 -21.10 22.64 -7.58
N SER A 394 -21.62 23.84 -7.38
CA SER A 394 -21.18 24.87 -6.44
C SER A 394 -22.31 25.24 -5.48
N TRP A 395 -22.03 26.11 -4.51
CA TRP A 395 -23.05 26.63 -3.57
C TRP A 395 -24.22 27.35 -4.25
N GLN A 396 -24.05 27.81 -5.49
CA GLN A 396 -25.10 28.50 -6.25
C GLN A 396 -26.09 27.52 -6.87
N ASP A 397 -25.65 26.29 -7.15
CA ASP A 397 -26.45 25.27 -7.82
C ASP A 397 -27.37 24.49 -6.86
N ILE A 398 -27.01 24.48 -5.56
CA ILE A 398 -27.77 23.76 -4.54
C ILE A 398 -28.76 24.67 -3.82
N ILE A 399 -30.03 24.30 -3.87
CA ILE A 399 -31.12 25.03 -3.22
C ILE A 399 -31.66 24.18 -2.07
N LEU A 400 -31.40 24.65 -0.85
CA LEU A 400 -31.83 24.02 0.40
C LEU A 400 -32.30 25.10 1.39
N PRO A 401 -33.08 24.72 2.42
CA PRO A 401 -33.43 25.68 3.45
C PRO A 401 -32.18 26.16 4.23
N PRO A 402 -32.23 27.35 4.85
CA PRO A 402 -31.06 28.02 5.41
C PRO A 402 -30.31 27.17 6.45
N ASP A 403 -31.04 26.45 7.30
CA ASP A 403 -30.45 25.62 8.36
C ASP A 403 -29.63 24.45 7.78
N GLN A 404 -30.14 23.77 6.75
CA GLN A 404 -29.41 22.70 6.08
C GLN A 404 -28.17 23.22 5.36
N LEU A 405 -28.25 24.40 4.72
CA LEU A 405 -27.08 25.05 4.12
C LEU A 405 -26.03 25.42 5.17
N ALA A 406 -26.45 25.90 6.35
CA ALA A 406 -25.55 26.18 7.46
C ALA A 406 -24.83 24.92 7.92
N GLN A 407 -25.55 23.80 8.09
CA GLN A 407 -24.94 22.51 8.45
C GLN A 407 -23.90 22.03 7.42
N LEU A 408 -24.17 22.17 6.11
CA LEU A 408 -23.20 21.82 5.07
C LEU A 408 -21.94 22.70 5.14
N LYS A 409 -22.09 23.99 5.45
CA LYS A 409 -20.95 24.91 5.65
C LYS A 409 -20.17 24.58 6.92
N GLU A 410 -20.84 24.18 8.00
CA GLU A 410 -20.20 23.72 9.24
C GLU A 410 -19.32 22.49 9.00
N ILE A 411 -19.81 21.51 8.23
CA ILE A 411 -19.02 20.33 7.82
C ILE A 411 -17.74 20.77 7.09
N CYS A 412 -17.85 21.69 6.12
CA CYS A 412 -16.69 22.20 5.39
C CYS A 412 -15.70 22.94 6.30
N ASN A 413 -16.22 23.75 7.24
CA ASN A 413 -15.38 24.50 8.18
C ASN A 413 -14.63 23.57 9.14
N GLN A 414 -15.28 22.52 9.65
CA GLN A 414 -14.63 21.57 10.55
C GLN A 414 -13.51 20.80 9.84
N ALA A 415 -13.66 20.52 8.55
CA ALA A 415 -12.58 19.95 7.74
C ALA A 415 -11.41 20.94 7.55
N LYS A 416 -11.71 22.20 7.18
CA LYS A 416 -10.68 23.24 6.93
C LYS A 416 -9.86 23.58 8.19
N TYR A 417 -10.53 23.75 9.33
CA TYR A 417 -9.90 24.21 10.58
C TYR A 417 -9.45 23.06 11.50
N ARG A 418 -9.49 21.82 11.02
CA ARG A 418 -9.07 20.62 11.77
C ARG A 418 -7.70 20.75 12.41
N HIS A 419 -6.68 21.15 11.64
CA HIS A 419 -5.30 21.28 12.13
C HIS A 419 -5.17 22.33 13.25
N ILE A 420 -5.98 23.40 13.22
CA ILE A 420 -5.99 24.42 14.27
C ILE A 420 -6.56 23.84 15.56
N VAL A 421 -7.75 23.23 15.51
CA VAL A 421 -8.45 22.77 16.70
C VAL A 421 -7.80 21.54 17.30
N TYR A 422 -7.53 20.51 16.48
CA TYR A 422 -6.98 19.27 16.99
C TYR A 422 -5.50 19.38 17.31
N GLU A 423 -4.68 19.96 16.45
CA GLU A 423 -3.23 20.01 16.66
C GLU A 423 -2.80 21.25 17.44
N LYS A 424 -3.04 22.46 16.91
CA LYS A 424 -2.56 23.72 17.52
C LYS A 424 -3.18 24.00 18.88
N TRP A 425 -4.48 23.78 19.05
CA TRP A 425 -5.16 23.91 20.34
C TRP A 425 -5.08 22.64 21.20
N GLY A 426 -4.52 21.55 20.66
CA GLY A 426 -4.22 20.33 21.40
C GLY A 426 -5.43 19.48 21.76
N PHE A 427 -6.59 19.69 21.12
CA PHE A 427 -7.82 18.96 21.45
C PHE A 427 -7.73 17.46 21.11
N HIS A 428 -6.77 17.07 20.24
CA HIS A 428 -6.45 15.66 19.98
C HIS A 428 -6.09 14.86 21.25
N ARG A 429 -5.57 15.52 22.30
CA ARG A 429 -5.16 14.84 23.55
C ARG A 429 -6.32 14.34 24.40
N LYS A 430 -7.53 14.86 24.14
CA LYS A 430 -8.75 14.51 24.89
C LYS A 430 -9.72 13.62 24.12
N LEU A 431 -9.41 13.31 22.86
CA LEU A 431 -10.26 12.49 21.98
C LEU A 431 -9.53 11.18 21.66
N SER A 432 -10.13 10.05 22.07
CA SER A 432 -9.54 8.72 21.87
C SER A 432 -9.82 8.13 20.47
N ILE A 433 -10.95 8.51 19.85
CA ILE A 433 -11.47 8.03 18.55
C ILE A 433 -12.28 9.19 17.92
N GLY A 434 -12.42 9.24 16.58
CA GLY A 434 -13.36 10.16 15.92
C GLY A 434 -12.75 11.48 15.42
N LYS A 435 -11.52 11.44 14.88
CA LYS A 435 -10.95 12.63 14.22
C LYS A 435 -11.57 12.90 12.84
N GLY A 436 -12.10 11.88 12.17
CA GLY A 436 -12.79 11.99 10.89
C GLY A 436 -14.19 12.60 10.98
N LEU A 437 -14.73 13.00 9.84
CA LEU A 437 -16.06 13.58 9.71
C LEU A 437 -17.02 12.56 9.11
N ASN A 438 -17.83 11.95 9.96
CA ASN A 438 -18.88 11.02 9.57
C ASN A 438 -20.22 11.76 9.48
N VAL A 439 -20.77 11.80 8.27
CA VAL A 439 -21.95 12.60 7.94
C VAL A 439 -23.03 11.69 7.36
N LEU A 440 -24.29 11.90 7.75
CA LEU A 440 -25.45 11.25 7.15
C LEU A 440 -26.34 12.25 6.44
N PHE A 441 -26.60 11.98 5.16
CA PHE A 441 -27.56 12.67 4.32
C PHE A 441 -28.83 11.83 4.18
N SER A 442 -29.93 12.35 4.72
CA SER A 442 -31.21 11.63 4.73
C SER A 442 -32.31 12.42 4.04
N GLY A 443 -33.12 11.78 3.22
CA GLY A 443 -34.28 12.44 2.59
C GLY A 443 -34.80 11.68 1.38
N PRO A 444 -35.95 12.08 0.81
CA PRO A 444 -36.51 11.45 -0.38
C PRO A 444 -35.53 11.38 -1.56
N PRO A 445 -35.73 10.48 -2.53
CA PRO A 445 -34.92 10.46 -3.75
C PRO A 445 -35.07 11.79 -4.51
N GLY A 446 -33.98 12.25 -5.13
CA GLY A 446 -34.00 13.46 -5.96
C GLY A 446 -33.98 14.80 -5.21
N THR A 447 -33.70 14.83 -3.90
CA THR A 447 -33.61 16.08 -3.10
C THR A 447 -32.21 16.70 -3.03
N GLY A 448 -31.24 16.21 -3.83
CA GLY A 448 -29.92 16.81 -3.93
C GLY A 448 -28.84 16.26 -2.99
N LYS A 449 -29.03 15.08 -2.38
CA LYS A 449 -28.03 14.44 -1.49
C LYS A 449 -26.66 14.26 -2.14
N THR A 450 -26.62 13.66 -3.34
CA THR A 450 -25.37 13.49 -4.11
C THR A 450 -24.78 14.83 -4.56
N MET A 451 -25.65 15.77 -4.96
CA MET A 451 -25.23 17.13 -5.34
C MET A 451 -24.58 17.86 -4.16
N ALA A 452 -25.10 17.71 -2.93
CA ALA A 452 -24.48 18.29 -1.74
C ALA A 452 -23.09 17.73 -1.46
N ALA A 453 -22.89 16.42 -1.67
CA ALA A 453 -21.57 15.81 -1.55
C ALA A 453 -20.59 16.36 -2.61
N GLU A 454 -21.05 16.58 -3.85
CA GLU A 454 -20.27 17.25 -4.89
C GLU A 454 -19.95 18.71 -4.49
N VAL A 455 -20.90 19.48 -3.96
CA VAL A 455 -20.63 20.86 -3.50
C VAL A 455 -19.56 20.88 -2.40
N ILE A 456 -19.62 19.96 -1.43
CA ILE A 456 -18.58 19.82 -0.39
C ILE A 456 -17.24 19.46 -1.03
N GLY A 457 -17.22 18.51 -1.97
CA GLY A 457 -16.02 18.12 -2.70
C GLY A 457 -15.40 19.28 -3.47
N ASN A 458 -16.21 20.10 -4.12
CA ASN A 458 -15.75 21.29 -4.84
C ASN A 458 -15.22 22.37 -3.87
N GLU A 459 -15.92 22.65 -2.77
CA GLU A 459 -15.51 23.65 -1.77
C GLU A 459 -14.20 23.28 -1.07
N LEU A 460 -14.02 22.01 -0.71
CA LEU A 460 -12.80 21.50 -0.11
C LEU A 460 -11.73 21.15 -1.16
N GLN A 461 -12.13 21.18 -2.43
CA GLN A 461 -11.35 20.67 -3.56
C GLN A 461 -10.90 19.20 -3.34
N LEU A 462 -11.67 18.46 -2.54
CA LEU A 462 -11.66 17.01 -2.31
C LEU A 462 -11.85 16.20 -3.59
N GLU A 463 -11.13 15.10 -3.79
CA GLU A 463 -11.63 14.07 -4.70
C GLU A 463 -12.84 13.38 -4.05
N LEU A 464 -13.91 13.17 -4.82
CA LEU A 464 -15.13 12.54 -4.34
C LEU A 464 -15.27 11.17 -4.99
N TYR A 465 -15.39 10.12 -4.17
CA TYR A 465 -15.59 8.76 -4.65
C TYR A 465 -16.93 8.23 -4.18
N LYS A 466 -17.72 7.78 -5.15
CA LYS A 466 -19.01 7.12 -4.90
C LYS A 466 -18.79 5.61 -4.79
N ILE A 467 -19.22 5.06 -3.66
CA ILE A 467 -19.24 3.63 -3.37
C ILE A 467 -20.70 3.19 -3.36
N ASP A 468 -21.00 2.21 -4.20
CA ASP A 468 -22.30 1.56 -4.23
C ASP A 468 -22.26 0.36 -3.29
N LEU A 469 -22.89 0.50 -2.12
CA LEU A 469 -22.88 -0.54 -1.09
C LEU A 469 -23.55 -1.83 -1.58
N SER A 470 -24.51 -1.74 -2.51
CA SER A 470 -25.16 -2.92 -3.09
C SER A 470 -24.20 -3.78 -3.92
N GLN A 471 -23.15 -3.18 -4.49
CA GLN A 471 -22.11 -3.89 -5.26
C GLN A 471 -21.00 -4.45 -4.34
N VAL A 472 -20.74 -3.79 -3.22
CA VAL A 472 -19.68 -4.21 -2.26
C VAL A 472 -20.14 -5.41 -1.42
N VAL A 473 -21.43 -5.50 -1.13
CA VAL A 473 -22.07 -6.62 -0.42
C VAL A 473 -22.28 -7.77 -1.41
N SER A 474 -21.23 -8.56 -1.65
CA SER A 474 -21.33 -9.74 -2.51
C SER A 474 -22.04 -10.89 -1.79
N LYS A 475 -22.51 -11.90 -2.54
CA LYS A 475 -23.11 -13.14 -1.98
C LYS A 475 -22.13 -14.00 -1.16
N TYR A 476 -20.85 -13.61 -1.06
CA TYR A 476 -19.78 -14.38 -0.45
C TYR A 476 -19.29 -13.71 0.85
N ILE A 477 -19.51 -14.42 1.97
CA ILE A 477 -19.18 -13.97 3.32
C ILE A 477 -17.66 -13.73 3.46
N GLY A 478 -17.25 -12.53 3.88
CA GLY A 478 -15.86 -12.16 4.18
C GLY A 478 -15.11 -11.39 3.08
N GLU A 479 -15.63 -11.34 1.84
CA GLU A 479 -15.10 -10.46 0.80
C GLU A 479 -15.48 -8.99 1.02
N THR A 480 -16.68 -8.75 1.57
CA THR A 480 -17.18 -7.41 1.91
C THR A 480 -16.23 -6.66 2.84
N GLU A 481 -15.76 -7.28 3.92
CA GLU A 481 -14.83 -6.66 4.89
C GLU A 481 -13.46 -6.35 4.24
N LYS A 482 -12.94 -7.27 3.41
CA LYS A 482 -11.68 -7.05 2.68
C LYS A 482 -11.81 -5.87 1.72
N ASN A 483 -12.91 -5.79 0.99
CA ASN A 483 -13.16 -4.72 0.03
C ASN A 483 -13.35 -3.37 0.74
N LEU A 484 -14.13 -3.33 1.83
CA LEU A 484 -14.27 -2.14 2.66
C LEU A 484 -12.92 -1.69 3.24
N ASN A 485 -12.12 -2.60 3.77
CA ASN A 485 -10.79 -2.26 4.29
C ASN A 485 -9.88 -1.69 3.20
N ARG A 486 -9.88 -2.29 2.00
CA ARG A 486 -9.13 -1.78 0.85
C ARG A 486 -9.59 -0.38 0.45
N ILE A 487 -10.90 -0.14 0.40
CA ILE A 487 -11.48 1.18 0.10
C ILE A 487 -11.00 2.21 1.13
N PHE A 488 -11.13 1.96 2.43
CA PHE A 488 -10.72 2.92 3.46
C PHE A 488 -9.21 3.16 3.47
N MET A 489 -8.38 2.12 3.33
CA MET A 489 -6.92 2.28 3.26
C MET A 489 -6.48 3.12 2.04
N ALA A 490 -7.06 2.83 0.88
CA ALA A 490 -6.73 3.59 -0.33
C ALA A 490 -7.30 5.02 -0.25
N ALA A 491 -8.43 5.24 0.42
CA ALA A 491 -9.00 6.56 0.66
C ALA A 491 -8.14 7.41 1.60
N GLU A 492 -7.55 6.79 2.63
CA GLU A 492 -6.64 7.43 3.58
C GLU A 492 -5.36 7.92 2.89
N THR A 493 -4.90 7.17 1.91
CA THR A 493 -3.79 7.56 1.02
C THR A 493 -4.21 8.69 0.07
N ALA A 494 -5.44 8.64 -0.46
CA ALA A 494 -5.97 9.62 -1.40
C ALA A 494 -6.44 10.93 -0.75
N ASN A 495 -6.57 10.95 0.58
CA ASN A 495 -7.30 11.95 1.34
C ASN A 495 -8.65 12.34 0.70
N ALA A 496 -9.45 11.34 0.36
CA ALA A 496 -10.66 11.52 -0.45
C ALA A 496 -11.95 11.58 0.39
N ILE A 497 -13.00 12.17 -0.18
CA ILE A 497 -14.35 12.09 0.36
C ILE A 497 -14.98 10.78 -0.12
N LEU A 498 -15.43 9.96 0.82
CA LEU A 498 -16.13 8.72 0.54
C LEU A 498 -17.64 8.93 0.63
N LEU A 499 -18.34 8.76 -0.49
CA LEU A 499 -19.79 8.82 -0.56
C LEU A 499 -20.36 7.41 -0.69
N PHE A 500 -20.89 6.89 0.40
CA PHE A 500 -21.62 5.63 0.46
C PHE A 500 -23.09 5.90 0.12
N ASP A 501 -23.50 5.52 -1.09
CA ASP A 501 -24.86 5.72 -1.57
C ASP A 501 -25.76 4.52 -1.23
N GLU A 502 -27.05 4.77 -1.06
CA GLU A 502 -28.07 3.73 -0.80
C GLU A 502 -27.77 2.88 0.44
N ALA A 503 -27.36 3.53 1.53
CA ALA A 503 -27.01 2.81 2.75
C ALA A 503 -28.19 2.00 3.31
N ASP A 504 -29.45 2.37 2.99
CA ASP A 504 -30.65 1.59 3.30
C ASP A 504 -30.65 0.15 2.76
N ALA A 505 -29.86 -0.16 1.74
CA ALA A 505 -29.64 -1.55 1.29
C ALA A 505 -28.96 -2.41 2.36
N LEU A 506 -28.08 -1.82 3.18
CA LEU A 506 -27.44 -2.49 4.33
C LEU A 506 -28.35 -2.54 5.56
N PHE A 507 -29.21 -1.53 5.74
CA PHE A 507 -30.06 -1.35 6.90
C PHE A 507 -31.50 -1.82 6.68
N GLY A 508 -31.70 -2.83 5.82
CA GLY A 508 -32.99 -3.47 5.61
C GLY A 508 -33.68 -3.70 6.96
N LYS A 509 -34.99 -3.38 7.03
CA LYS A 509 -35.81 -3.47 8.26
C LYS A 509 -35.34 -4.66 9.06
N ARG A 510 -35.03 -4.45 10.35
CA ARG A 510 -34.85 -5.52 11.34
C ARG A 510 -36.07 -6.46 11.26
N SER A 511 -36.06 -7.41 10.34
CA SER A 511 -36.92 -8.56 10.39
C SER A 511 -36.51 -9.25 11.67
N GLU A 512 -37.48 -9.45 12.53
CA GLU A 512 -37.34 -10.30 13.71
C GLU A 512 -36.54 -11.53 13.31
N VAL A 513 -35.40 -11.72 13.98
CA VAL A 513 -34.43 -12.78 13.76
C VAL A 513 -35.13 -14.09 13.41
N ARG A 514 -35.12 -14.47 12.14
CA ARG A 514 -35.60 -15.78 11.69
C ARG A 514 -34.60 -16.55 10.84
N ASP A 515 -33.62 -15.89 10.22
CA ASP A 515 -32.62 -16.56 9.38
C ASP A 515 -31.17 -16.23 9.73
N ALA A 516 -30.28 -17.19 9.46
CA ALA A 516 -28.84 -17.03 9.66
C ALA A 516 -28.25 -15.84 8.86
N HIS A 517 -28.88 -15.46 7.75
CA HIS A 517 -28.48 -14.35 6.88
C HIS A 517 -28.58 -12.97 7.57
N ASP A 518 -29.59 -12.75 8.43
CA ASP A 518 -29.82 -11.47 9.14
C ASP A 518 -28.76 -11.18 10.21
N ARG A 519 -28.07 -12.20 10.74
CA ARG A 519 -26.95 -11.99 11.67
C ARG A 519 -25.70 -11.45 10.96
N TYR A 520 -25.48 -11.82 9.70
CA TYR A 520 -24.29 -11.42 8.96
C TYR A 520 -24.38 -9.97 8.47
N ALA A 521 -25.57 -9.50 8.04
CA ALA A 521 -25.78 -8.09 7.68
C ALA A 521 -25.48 -7.13 8.86
N ASN A 522 -25.82 -7.52 10.10
CA ASN A 522 -25.52 -6.72 11.28
C ASN A 522 -24.01 -6.63 11.60
N ILE A 523 -23.23 -7.68 11.29
CA ILE A 523 -21.78 -7.69 11.48
C ILE A 523 -21.10 -6.78 10.44
N GLU A 524 -21.53 -6.85 9.17
CA GLU A 524 -21.01 -6.01 8.08
C GLU A 524 -21.26 -4.51 8.31
N VAL A 525 -22.46 -4.16 8.79
CA VAL A 525 -22.81 -2.79 9.20
C VAL A 525 -21.92 -2.30 10.34
N GLY A 526 -21.69 -3.16 11.34
CA GLY A 526 -20.80 -2.86 12.46
C GLY A 526 -19.35 -2.61 12.01
N TYR A 527 -18.87 -3.40 11.04
CA TYR A 527 -17.54 -3.22 10.46
C TYR A 527 -17.41 -1.92 9.66
N LEU A 528 -18.40 -1.60 8.80
CA LEU A 528 -18.43 -0.34 8.06
C LEU A 528 -18.37 0.86 9.00
N LEU A 529 -19.18 0.84 10.06
CA LEU A 529 -19.18 1.88 11.10
C LEU A 529 -17.83 2.03 11.78
N GLN A 530 -17.25 0.91 12.23
CA GLN A 530 -15.94 0.93 12.86
C GLN A 530 -14.91 1.56 11.92
N LYS A 531 -14.90 1.18 10.65
CA LYS A 531 -13.97 1.73 9.66
C LYS A 531 -14.22 3.21 9.38
N MET A 532 -15.47 3.66 9.37
CA MET A 532 -15.79 5.09 9.29
C MET A 532 -15.30 5.87 10.52
N GLU A 533 -15.36 5.30 11.73
CA GLU A 533 -14.84 5.93 12.96
C GLU A 533 -13.31 5.99 12.99
N GLU A 534 -12.65 4.97 12.46
CA GLU A 534 -11.19 4.91 12.28
C GLU A 534 -10.70 5.85 11.18
N TYR A 535 -11.49 6.04 10.11
CA TYR A 535 -11.10 6.86 8.98
C TYR A 535 -10.96 8.33 9.36
N GLU A 536 -9.76 8.86 9.18
CA GLU A 536 -9.47 10.25 9.52
C GLU A 536 -10.03 11.25 8.50
N GLY A 537 -10.55 10.84 7.33
CA GLY A 537 -11.11 11.74 6.30
C GLY A 537 -12.60 12.07 6.47
N ILE A 538 -13.28 12.35 5.35
CA ILE A 538 -14.72 12.64 5.30
C ILE A 538 -15.46 11.44 4.70
N SER A 539 -16.39 10.89 5.48
CA SER A 539 -17.30 9.82 5.05
C SER A 539 -18.74 10.32 5.07
N ILE A 540 -19.42 10.24 3.93
CA ILE A 540 -20.80 10.67 3.74
C ILE A 540 -21.64 9.43 3.41
N LEU A 541 -22.64 9.15 4.24
CA LEU A 541 -23.67 8.15 3.98
C LEU A 541 -24.90 8.81 3.42
N THR A 542 -25.52 8.26 2.39
CA THR A 542 -26.85 8.67 1.95
C THR A 542 -27.88 7.59 2.26
N THR A 543 -29.10 8.01 2.62
CA THR A 543 -30.23 7.11 2.79
C THR A 543 -31.54 7.77 2.39
N ASN A 544 -32.45 6.98 1.83
CA ASN A 544 -33.83 7.40 1.61
C ASN A 544 -34.74 7.14 2.83
N LEU A 545 -34.35 6.22 3.72
CA LEU A 545 -35.19 5.67 4.78
C LEU A 545 -34.57 5.90 6.17
N ARG A 546 -34.53 7.16 6.62
CA ARG A 546 -33.99 7.52 7.95
C ARG A 546 -34.60 6.70 9.10
N GLN A 547 -35.89 6.39 9.00
CA GLN A 547 -36.64 5.67 10.04
C GLN A 547 -36.15 4.23 10.26
N ASN A 548 -35.43 3.65 9.29
CA ASN A 548 -34.90 2.29 9.39
C ASN A 548 -33.52 2.25 10.07
N LEU A 549 -32.88 3.41 10.29
CA LEU A 549 -31.59 3.48 10.95
C LEU A 549 -31.76 3.40 12.47
N ASP A 550 -30.90 2.60 13.11
CA ASP A 550 -30.86 2.50 14.58
C ASP A 550 -30.42 3.82 15.22
N GLU A 551 -30.99 4.19 16.36
CA GLU A 551 -30.56 5.37 17.11
C GLU A 551 -29.10 5.27 17.56
N ALA A 552 -28.64 4.05 17.89
CA ALA A 552 -27.24 3.82 18.26
C ALA A 552 -26.27 4.17 17.12
N PHE A 553 -26.70 3.97 15.87
CA PHE A 553 -25.95 4.34 14.67
C PHE A 553 -25.89 5.86 14.51
N VAL A 554 -27.05 6.53 14.61
CA VAL A 554 -27.14 7.98 14.41
C VAL A 554 -26.31 8.75 15.43
N ARG A 555 -26.21 8.26 16.68
CA ARG A 555 -25.40 8.89 17.74
C ARG A 555 -23.90 8.88 17.48
N ARG A 556 -23.39 8.00 16.61
CA ARG A 556 -21.97 7.89 16.25
C ARG A 556 -21.56 8.83 15.11
N LEU A 557 -22.53 9.41 14.42
CA LEU A 557 -22.30 10.33 13.31
C LEU A 557 -22.12 11.75 13.83
N ALA A 558 -21.14 12.48 13.30
CA ALA A 558 -20.87 13.86 13.68
C ALA A 558 -21.99 14.80 13.21
N PHE A 559 -22.52 14.57 12.01
CA PHE A 559 -23.62 15.36 11.45
C PHE A 559 -24.71 14.48 10.85
N THR A 560 -25.96 14.89 11.04
CA THR A 560 -27.11 14.33 10.34
C THR A 560 -27.87 15.46 9.65
N VAL A 561 -27.75 15.53 8.33
CA VAL A 561 -28.42 16.54 7.50
C VAL A 561 -29.66 15.92 6.87
N HIS A 562 -30.81 16.55 7.09
CA HIS A 562 -32.07 16.14 6.50
C HIS A 562 -32.41 17.00 5.28
N PHE A 563 -32.64 16.36 4.14
CA PHE A 563 -32.99 16.95 2.86
C PHE A 563 -34.50 16.82 2.64
N PRO A 564 -35.30 17.83 3.01
CA PRO A 564 -36.74 17.79 2.82
C PRO A 564 -37.11 17.89 1.34
N SER A 565 -38.35 17.54 1.01
CA SER A 565 -38.93 17.89 -0.30
C SER A 565 -38.98 19.42 -0.44
N PRO A 566 -38.60 19.98 -1.61
CA PRO A 566 -38.54 21.44 -1.79
C PRO A 566 -39.94 22.05 -1.66
N ASP A 567 -40.04 23.21 -1.00
CA ASP A 567 -41.25 24.01 -0.96
C ASP A 567 -41.50 24.75 -2.29
N GLU A 568 -42.60 25.49 -2.40
CA GLU A 568 -42.96 26.18 -3.65
C GLU A 568 -41.90 27.19 -4.09
N ALA A 569 -41.38 28.00 -3.16
CA ALA A 569 -40.33 28.97 -3.43
C ALA A 569 -39.04 28.29 -3.89
N SER A 570 -38.63 27.19 -3.24
CA SER A 570 -37.45 26.41 -3.62
C SER A 570 -37.65 25.74 -4.98
N ARG A 571 -38.83 25.17 -5.27
CA ARG A 571 -39.14 24.58 -6.60
C ARG A 571 -39.04 25.62 -7.71
N ARG A 572 -39.54 26.83 -7.50
CA ARG A 572 -39.41 27.94 -8.46
C ARG A 572 -37.94 28.23 -8.74
N ARG A 573 -37.11 28.38 -7.70
CA ARG A 573 -35.67 28.63 -7.85
C ARG A 573 -34.96 27.48 -8.57
N ILE A 574 -35.37 26.23 -8.32
CA ILE A 574 -34.83 25.05 -9.03
C ILE A 574 -35.19 25.11 -10.51
N TRP A 575 -36.44 25.47 -10.84
CA TRP A 575 -36.88 25.66 -12.22
C TRP A 575 -36.12 26.78 -12.93
N GLU A 576 -35.87 27.90 -12.27
CA GLU A 576 -35.10 29.02 -12.83
C GLU A 576 -33.63 28.66 -13.02
N GLY A 577 -33.02 27.96 -12.05
CA GLY A 577 -31.58 27.66 -12.04
C GLY A 577 -31.14 26.46 -12.88
N ILE A 578 -32.05 25.69 -13.46
CA ILE A 578 -31.68 24.48 -14.21
C ILE A 578 -31.24 24.74 -15.66
N TRP A 579 -31.60 25.91 -16.19
CA TRP A 579 -31.34 26.30 -17.56
C TRP A 579 -29.97 26.98 -17.67
N THR A 580 -29.25 26.66 -18.74
CA THR A 580 -28.00 27.34 -19.10
C THR A 580 -28.30 28.44 -20.12
N GLU A 581 -27.41 29.43 -20.22
CA GLU A 581 -27.57 30.57 -21.14
C GLU A 581 -27.68 30.14 -22.62
N GLU A 582 -27.15 28.97 -22.96
CA GLU A 582 -27.15 28.42 -24.32
C GLU A 582 -28.49 27.77 -24.71
N ILE A 583 -29.36 27.44 -23.74
CA ILE A 583 -30.63 26.78 -24.04
C ILE A 583 -31.65 27.83 -24.46
N PRO A 584 -32.24 27.73 -25.67
CA PRO A 584 -33.26 28.67 -26.11
C PRO A 584 -34.54 28.44 -25.31
N LEU A 585 -34.82 29.32 -24.34
CA LEU A 585 -36.09 29.35 -23.62
C LEU A 585 -37.03 30.38 -24.23
N SER A 586 -38.29 29.99 -24.35
CA SER A 586 -39.33 30.91 -24.77
C SER A 586 -39.82 31.75 -23.56
N ALA A 587 -40.22 32.99 -23.82
CA ALA A 587 -40.65 33.94 -22.78
C ALA A 587 -42.03 33.61 -22.18
N ASP A 588 -42.75 32.64 -22.75
CA ASP A 588 -44.05 32.14 -22.30
C ASP A 588 -43.95 31.09 -21.18
N VAL A 589 -42.73 30.69 -20.78
CA VAL A 589 -42.54 29.68 -19.74
C VAL A 589 -42.86 30.26 -18.36
N ASP A 590 -43.91 29.74 -17.73
CA ASP A 590 -44.33 30.14 -16.39
C ASP A 590 -43.79 29.17 -15.32
N PHE A 591 -42.63 29.51 -14.73
CA PHE A 591 -42.03 28.74 -13.64
C PHE A 591 -42.82 28.81 -12.34
N GLU A 592 -43.58 29.89 -12.11
CA GLU A 592 -44.39 30.06 -10.90
C GLU A 592 -45.56 29.07 -10.92
N PHE A 593 -46.22 28.94 -12.06
CA PHE A 593 -47.24 27.92 -12.28
C PHE A 593 -46.68 26.50 -12.06
N LEU A 594 -45.53 26.18 -12.68
CA LEU A 594 -44.92 24.85 -12.55
C LEU A 594 -44.56 24.53 -11.09
N ALA A 595 -43.98 25.50 -10.38
CA ALA A 595 -43.61 25.34 -8.98
C ALA A 595 -44.83 25.15 -8.07
N ARG A 596 -45.93 25.88 -8.31
CA ARG A 596 -47.16 25.82 -7.51
C ARG A 596 -47.94 24.54 -7.73
N GLN A 597 -48.16 24.15 -8.99
CA GLN A 597 -49.02 23.01 -9.34
C GLN A 597 -48.35 21.66 -9.10
N PHE A 598 -47.05 21.56 -9.39
CA PHE A 598 -46.36 20.27 -9.38
C PHE A 598 -45.42 20.13 -8.17
N LYS A 599 -45.83 19.28 -7.21
CA LYS A 599 -45.01 18.92 -6.03
C LYS A 599 -43.95 17.88 -6.40
N LEU A 600 -42.92 18.36 -7.08
CA LEU A 600 -41.81 17.56 -7.62
C LEU A 600 -40.51 17.75 -6.83
N SER A 601 -39.66 16.73 -6.83
CA SER A 601 -38.27 16.84 -6.34
C SER A 601 -37.38 17.53 -7.38
N GLY A 602 -36.21 18.02 -6.96
CA GLY A 602 -35.24 18.61 -7.90
C GLY A 602 -34.78 17.62 -8.98
N GLY A 603 -34.62 16.34 -8.63
CA GLY A 603 -34.31 15.28 -9.58
C GLY A 603 -35.40 15.09 -10.64
N ASN A 604 -36.68 15.18 -10.25
CA ASN A 604 -37.77 15.11 -11.22
C ASN A 604 -37.82 16.35 -12.12
N ILE A 605 -37.62 17.54 -11.55
CA ILE A 605 -37.55 18.80 -12.31
C ILE A 605 -36.45 18.70 -13.37
N LYS A 606 -35.28 18.17 -13.01
CA LYS A 606 -34.18 17.90 -13.96
C LYS A 606 -34.55 16.95 -15.07
N ASN A 607 -35.19 15.83 -14.75
CA ASN A 607 -35.64 14.88 -15.76
C ASN A 607 -36.65 15.52 -16.73
N ILE A 608 -37.55 16.36 -16.22
CA ILE A 608 -38.54 17.07 -17.04
C ILE A 608 -37.88 18.12 -17.92
N ALA A 609 -37.00 18.96 -17.37
CA ALA A 609 -36.28 19.98 -18.13
C ALA A 609 -35.48 19.35 -19.29
N LEU A 610 -34.78 18.26 -19.01
CA LEU A 610 -34.05 17.50 -20.02
C LEU A 610 -34.97 16.92 -21.09
N ALA A 611 -36.08 16.29 -20.69
CA ALA A 611 -37.06 15.75 -21.62
C ALA A 611 -37.69 16.84 -22.50
N ALA A 612 -38.00 18.01 -21.92
CA ALA A 612 -38.55 19.15 -22.65
C ALA A 612 -37.53 19.72 -23.65
N ALA A 613 -36.25 19.79 -23.30
CA ALA A 613 -35.19 20.20 -24.22
C ALA A 613 -35.08 19.26 -25.44
N PHE A 614 -35.18 17.94 -25.23
CA PHE A 614 -35.20 16.99 -26.35
C PHE A 614 -36.44 17.13 -27.23
N LEU A 615 -37.62 17.38 -26.65
CA LEU A 615 -38.86 17.63 -27.41
C LEU A 615 -38.76 18.91 -28.25
N ALA A 616 -38.23 19.99 -27.67
CA ALA A 616 -38.02 21.25 -28.36
C ALA A 616 -37.00 21.12 -29.50
N ALA A 617 -35.92 20.35 -29.28
CA ALA A 617 -34.93 20.07 -30.31
C ALA A 617 -35.51 19.26 -31.48
N GLU A 618 -36.39 18.27 -31.22
CA GLU A 618 -37.12 17.53 -32.25
C GLU A 618 -38.05 18.45 -33.06
N ALA A 619 -38.70 19.40 -32.40
CA ALA A 619 -39.56 20.39 -33.03
C ALA A 619 -38.80 21.53 -33.73
N GLY A 620 -37.46 21.62 -33.55
CA GLY A 620 -36.64 22.71 -34.08
C GLY A 620 -36.98 24.08 -33.48
N SER A 621 -37.51 24.12 -32.25
CA SER A 621 -37.99 25.33 -31.59
C SER A 621 -37.36 25.55 -30.22
N ALA A 622 -37.61 26.72 -29.63
CA ALA A 622 -37.23 26.99 -28.24
C ALA A 622 -38.03 26.11 -27.26
N VAL A 623 -37.52 25.92 -26.05
CA VAL A 623 -38.25 25.23 -24.98
C VAL A 623 -39.43 26.09 -24.55
N MET A 624 -40.61 25.72 -25.06
CA MET A 624 -41.92 26.28 -24.73
C MET A 624 -42.60 25.55 -23.58
N MET A 625 -43.66 26.17 -23.04
CA MET A 625 -44.45 25.63 -21.95
C MET A 625 -45.09 24.27 -22.27
N GLU A 626 -45.48 24.03 -23.53
CA GLU A 626 -46.06 22.77 -23.98
C GLU A 626 -45.10 21.57 -23.79
N HIS A 627 -43.81 21.75 -24.09
CA HIS A 627 -42.79 20.73 -23.93
C HIS A 627 -42.58 20.38 -22.45
N LEU A 628 -42.62 21.39 -21.57
CA LEU A 628 -42.52 21.23 -20.13
C LEU A 628 -43.73 20.50 -19.54
N LEU A 629 -44.94 20.82 -19.98
CA LEU A 629 -46.16 20.11 -19.56
C LEU A 629 -46.15 18.65 -20.03
N GLN A 630 -45.71 18.40 -21.27
CA GLN A 630 -45.59 17.04 -21.80
C GLN A 630 -44.52 16.23 -21.05
N GLY A 631 -43.37 16.84 -20.75
CA GLY A 631 -42.32 16.23 -19.92
C GLY A 631 -42.83 15.93 -18.50
N THR A 632 -43.54 16.88 -17.90
CA THR A 632 -44.16 16.73 -16.57
C THR A 632 -45.15 15.57 -16.55
N ARG A 633 -46.00 15.45 -17.56
CA ARG A 633 -46.95 14.34 -17.69
C ARG A 633 -46.24 12.99 -17.74
N ARG A 634 -45.18 12.86 -18.55
CA ARG A 634 -44.38 11.62 -18.64
C ARG A 634 -43.72 11.28 -17.30
N GLU A 635 -43.18 12.26 -16.59
CA GLU A 635 -42.56 12.05 -15.28
C GLU A 635 -43.59 11.65 -14.22
N TYR A 636 -44.79 12.26 -14.21
CA TYR A 636 -45.89 11.88 -13.32
C TYR A 636 -46.36 10.44 -13.57
N GLN A 637 -46.44 10.02 -14.83
CA GLN A 637 -46.76 8.64 -15.20
C GLN A 637 -45.70 7.66 -14.69
N LYS A 638 -44.41 7.97 -14.83
CA LYS A 638 -43.32 7.16 -14.27
C LYS A 638 -43.40 7.03 -12.75
N MET A 639 -43.85 8.08 -12.07
CA MET A 639 -44.06 8.09 -10.62
C MET A 639 -45.35 7.37 -10.19
N GLY A 640 -46.18 6.88 -11.13
CA GLY A 640 -47.46 6.24 -10.84
C GLY A 640 -48.55 7.21 -10.33
N LYS A 641 -48.41 8.52 -10.58
CA LYS A 641 -49.41 9.54 -10.19
C LYS A 641 -50.44 9.77 -11.29
N VAL A 642 -51.69 10.00 -10.92
CA VAL A 642 -52.79 10.29 -11.85
C VAL A 642 -52.67 11.72 -12.38
N TRP A 643 -52.71 11.86 -13.71
CA TRP A 643 -52.77 13.16 -14.40
C TRP A 643 -54.24 13.58 -14.55
N SER A 644 -54.64 14.73 -14.01
CA SER A 644 -56.00 15.24 -14.18
C SER A 644 -56.10 16.16 -15.40
N ASP A 645 -57.06 15.90 -16.29
CA ASP A 645 -57.25 16.63 -17.55
C ASP A 645 -57.64 18.12 -17.37
N GLY A 646 -57.98 18.55 -16.15
CA GLY A 646 -58.20 19.96 -15.80
C GLY A 646 -56.95 20.84 -15.83
N MET A 647 -55.75 20.25 -16.00
CA MET A 647 -54.48 20.97 -16.09
C MET A 647 -54.16 21.47 -17.52
N ARG A 648 -55.03 21.21 -18.50
CA ARG A 648 -54.88 21.65 -19.91
C ARG A 648 -55.34 23.09 -20.16
N SER A 649 -56.07 23.73 -19.26
CA SER A 649 -56.75 25.01 -19.54
C SER A 649 -55.88 26.27 -19.41
N HIS A 650 -54.55 26.13 -19.40
CA HIS A 650 -53.59 27.23 -19.29
C HIS A 650 -52.58 27.30 -20.45
N THR A 651 -52.75 26.47 -21.49
CA THR A 651 -52.23 26.72 -22.84
C THR A 651 -53.17 27.67 -23.56
#